data_AF-A0A9P9KJB3-F1
#
_entry.id   AF-A0A9P9KJB3-F1
#
_cell.length_a   1.000
_cell.length_b   1.000
_cell.length_c   1.000
_cell.angle_alpha   90.00
_cell.angle_beta   90.00
_cell.angle_gamma   90.00
#
_symmetry.space_group_name_H-M   'P 1'
#
loop_
_entity.id
_entity.type
_entity.pdbx_description
1 polymer ?
#
loop_
_entity_poly.entity_id
_entity_poly.type
_entity_poly.pdbx_seq_one_letter_code
_entity_poly.pdbx_strand_id
1 'polypeptide(L)'
;MSKPRPSAAYSQSEVLYTTQPFLVLPDLRVLNEQDVDFLELNRCFHLPVRTVQEEFINQYFLYLHPYYPLVDEKEFWDMYMGRERSDGKRKSMSLLVFQAMLFAASAFVSPVVLKNAGYTSVKMARNIFYRRAKLLFDLGVESDAFTKSQAALLLTFQFSALEPHAGSTWLAIAIQNAIVAQAHTFQAPGSSISRKKSNKRLWWSLFWRDRVLTLGLRKPLQITPSSFNVSLDPITPEDLVDEAENSAVYDSRTKRQLADIINHQCRLAVLLTETLSICYGPNAFDITYSLDNFEKTLSQIRTAKSNLADWKKEADIALHPFLSGTGAHRSTTLISSVVYIYAYAAQIALGNHEAMMIEQRQKGINVIDDAVLRNIGKDISYATTETTKLVGFIVQEGLTQHLPISAIAYIAYPLMLSSIDERIAPKDPESDEDQLLTRYHAQAMHLCSKRFEGAEDISRMITQIVQSTPIQLPLRPHSQPPGRRQSSGAEGALSPPSKSLTKYWDELFITRQYMRLRLSLDYALITGRPPTELDLPTSILHDVGIKRLAYGPIHSLSATTLYTPRKRRASESVAGLPRVIELDEKLSDDEGLTEHVEISNDLTATSTQLVQREGNSISSRPHFDYDAIWAANLFEEITDMRYTTTLVNCIIKMRLPFAALVLTVISSVQSSPVAKAEKPPRFFLIGDSTVAVDGGWGNGFLSYLNAPAKGDNRGVSGSTTVSWKSNGRWDTLIKGIGAAKAEFEPVVTIQFGHNDQKVMQLDEFHTNLVNIGNQIKAAGGTPIFITSLTRRTFQNGEVVQNLKEWAAETIAAAGDVGAQYLELNKASTDYVNAIGNENAQRYNWGEGDRTHLNPAGEIVFGRMVVDLLLEKREDFSSYFTPNKALSDKIAKGEFATGDE
;
A
#
# COMPACT_ATOMS: atom_id res chain seq x y z
N MET A 1 10.84 43.11 22.79
CA MET A 1 11.48 42.41 21.67
C MET A 1 10.68 41.16 21.37
N SER A 2 9.98 41.16 20.24
CA SER A 2 9.08 40.11 19.77
C SER A 2 9.86 38.84 19.40
N LYS A 3 9.40 37.69 19.92
CA LYS A 3 9.86 36.36 19.52
C LYS A 3 9.60 36.14 18.02
N PRO A 4 10.50 35.47 17.27
CA PRO A 4 10.25 35.14 15.88
C PRO A 4 9.11 34.13 15.78
N ARG A 5 8.10 34.45 14.96
CA ARG A 5 7.03 33.53 14.55
C ARG A 5 7.63 32.33 13.79
N PRO A 6 7.06 31.13 13.91
CA PRO A 6 7.40 30.04 13.00
C PRO A 6 7.03 30.46 11.57
N SER A 7 7.97 30.26 10.65
CA SER A 7 7.89 30.70 9.26
C SER A 7 6.67 30.09 8.54
N ALA A 8 5.82 30.97 8.01
CA ALA A 8 4.87 30.66 6.97
C ALA A 8 5.61 30.35 5.66
N ALA A 9 5.42 29.15 5.11
CA ALA A 9 5.71 28.83 3.70
C ALA A 9 4.96 27.56 3.23
N TYR A 10 3.63 27.57 3.28
CA TYR A 10 2.79 26.87 2.29
C TYR A 10 1.73 27.87 1.79
N SER A 11 2.18 28.52 0.70
CA SER A 11 1.60 29.38 -0.35
C SER A 11 0.45 30.35 -0.07
N GLN A 12 0.62 31.53 -0.69
CA GLN A 12 -0.37 32.59 -0.94
C GLN A 12 -1.53 32.15 -1.87
N SER A 13 -1.88 30.87 -1.95
CA SER A 13 -2.76 30.28 -2.98
C SER A 13 -3.88 29.38 -2.44
N GLU A 14 -4.18 29.43 -1.14
CA GLU A 14 -5.35 28.76 -0.56
C GLU A 14 -6.38 29.77 -0.08
N VAL A 15 -7.66 29.41 -0.17
CA VAL A 15 -8.82 30.19 0.27
C VAL A 15 -9.61 29.40 1.32
N LEU A 16 -10.26 30.10 2.24
CA LEU A 16 -11.17 29.49 3.20
C LEU A 16 -12.45 29.01 2.50
N TYR A 17 -13.00 27.86 2.91
CA TYR A 17 -14.23 27.33 2.33
C TYR A 17 -15.42 28.28 2.47
N THR A 18 -15.44 29.15 3.47
CA THR A 18 -16.49 30.16 3.68
C THR A 18 -16.58 31.20 2.55
N THR A 19 -15.53 31.32 1.74
CA THR A 19 -15.53 32.15 0.53
C THR A 19 -16.28 31.49 -0.64
N GLN A 20 -16.65 30.22 -0.51
CA GLN A 20 -17.29 29.41 -1.54
C GLN A 20 -18.75 29.15 -1.15
N PRO A 21 -19.72 29.87 -1.73
CA PRO A 21 -21.12 29.81 -1.30
C PRO A 21 -21.80 28.46 -1.55
N PHE A 22 -21.19 27.61 -2.38
CA PHE A 22 -21.69 26.28 -2.68
C PHE A 22 -21.29 25.22 -1.63
N LEU A 23 -20.38 25.54 -0.71
CA LEU A 23 -19.88 24.61 0.30
C LEU A 23 -20.50 24.87 1.65
N VAL A 24 -20.83 23.78 2.34
CA VAL A 24 -21.38 23.80 3.70
C VAL A 24 -20.65 22.82 4.62
N LEU A 25 -20.68 23.13 5.90
CA LEU A 25 -20.31 22.24 7.00
C LEU A 25 -21.44 22.29 8.03
N PRO A 26 -22.47 21.42 7.90
CA PRO A 26 -23.70 21.55 8.68
C PRO A 26 -23.46 21.41 10.19
N ASP A 27 -22.62 20.45 10.60
CA ASP A 27 -22.46 20.10 12.02
C ASP A 27 -21.25 20.78 12.70
N LEU A 28 -20.61 21.75 12.04
CA LEU A 28 -19.47 22.48 12.61
C LEU A 28 -19.81 23.15 13.95
N ARG A 29 -21.05 23.63 14.10
CA ARG A 29 -21.53 24.30 15.32
C ARG A 29 -21.74 23.35 16.49
N VAL A 30 -21.83 22.05 16.22
CA VAL A 30 -22.04 21.01 17.24
C VAL A 30 -20.71 20.56 17.84
N LEU A 31 -19.60 20.82 17.15
CA LEU A 31 -18.25 20.45 17.61
C LEU A 31 -17.78 21.35 18.74
N ASN A 32 -16.92 20.78 19.60
CA ASN A 32 -16.24 21.55 20.62
C ASN A 32 -15.17 22.46 19.98
N GLU A 33 -14.81 23.55 20.68
CA GLU A 33 -13.87 24.55 20.17
C GLU A 33 -12.48 23.97 19.91
N GLN A 34 -12.02 23.01 20.72
CA GLN A 34 -10.72 22.36 20.56
C GLN A 34 -10.62 21.55 19.26
N ASP A 35 -11.68 20.85 18.87
CA ASP A 35 -11.77 20.09 17.63
C ASP A 35 -11.81 21.03 16.42
N VAL A 36 -12.49 22.18 16.54
CA VAL A 36 -12.50 23.22 15.49
C VAL A 36 -11.11 23.83 15.32
N ASP A 37 -10.43 24.18 16.42
CA ASP A 37 -9.06 24.69 16.39
C ASP A 37 -8.08 23.66 15.81
N PHE A 38 -8.27 22.37 16.14
CA PHE A 38 -7.48 21.29 15.58
C PHE A 38 -7.70 21.11 14.07
N LEU A 39 -8.94 21.19 13.59
CA LEU A 39 -9.26 21.16 12.16
C LEU A 39 -8.63 22.35 11.42
N GLU A 40 -8.67 23.54 12.02
CA GLU A 40 -8.06 24.74 11.43
C GLU A 40 -6.52 24.66 11.42
N LEU A 41 -5.91 24.17 12.50
CA LEU A 41 -4.46 23.92 12.58
C LEU A 41 -3.99 22.94 11.49
N ASN A 42 -4.80 21.92 11.18
CA ASN A 42 -4.55 20.97 10.10
C ASN A 42 -5.02 21.48 8.72
N ARG A 43 -5.51 22.72 8.64
CA ARG A 43 -6.00 23.40 7.43
C ARG A 43 -7.13 22.66 6.72
N CYS A 44 -8.01 21.95 7.44
CA CYS A 44 -9.14 21.23 6.87
C CYS A 44 -10.18 22.16 6.22
N PHE A 45 -10.25 23.41 6.66
CA PHE A 45 -11.13 24.45 6.14
C PHE A 45 -10.57 25.20 4.91
N HIS A 46 -9.37 24.83 4.46
CA HIS A 46 -8.66 25.48 3.37
C HIS A 46 -8.75 24.67 2.07
N LEU A 47 -8.93 25.40 0.97
CA LEU A 47 -9.05 24.89 -0.40
C LEU A 47 -8.07 25.63 -1.31
N PRO A 48 -7.63 25.03 -2.43
CA PRO A 48 -6.89 25.75 -3.46
C PRO A 48 -7.65 26.96 -3.98
N VAL A 49 -6.99 27.93 -4.60
CA VAL A 49 -7.66 28.98 -5.39
C VAL A 49 -8.53 28.39 -6.50
N ARG A 50 -9.56 29.13 -6.92
CA ARG A 50 -10.61 28.68 -7.85
C ARG A 50 -10.07 28.04 -9.12
N THR A 51 -9.08 28.64 -9.78
CA THR A 51 -8.47 28.11 -11.01
C THR A 51 -7.84 26.72 -10.81
N VAL A 52 -7.22 26.49 -9.65
CA VAL A 52 -6.67 25.18 -9.30
C VAL A 52 -7.80 24.21 -8.94
N GLN A 53 -8.85 24.66 -8.25
CA GLN A 53 -10.02 23.81 -7.97
C GLN A 53 -10.66 23.30 -9.27
N GLU A 54 -10.85 24.17 -10.26
CA GLU A 54 -11.44 23.84 -11.56
C GLU A 54 -10.65 22.74 -12.27
N GLU A 55 -9.32 22.76 -12.21
CA GLU A 55 -8.49 21.68 -12.75
C GLU A 55 -8.79 20.34 -12.03
N PHE A 56 -8.84 20.32 -10.70
CA PHE A 56 -9.16 19.08 -9.96
C PHE A 56 -10.57 18.57 -10.29
N ILE A 57 -11.54 19.48 -10.37
CA ILE A 57 -12.93 19.16 -10.71
C ILE A 57 -13.02 18.58 -12.12
N ASN A 58 -12.34 19.20 -13.09
CA ASN A 58 -12.29 18.69 -14.47
C ASN A 58 -11.69 17.28 -14.52
N GLN A 59 -10.57 17.06 -13.84
CA GLN A 59 -9.93 15.75 -13.78
C GLN A 59 -10.81 14.69 -13.08
N TYR A 60 -11.58 15.08 -12.06
CA TYR A 60 -12.57 14.21 -11.42
C TYR A 60 -13.63 13.74 -12.42
N PHE A 61 -14.28 14.68 -13.13
CA PHE A 61 -15.34 14.36 -14.08
C PHE A 61 -14.81 13.63 -15.33
N LEU A 62 -13.56 13.88 -15.71
CA LEU A 62 -12.91 13.17 -16.82
C LEU A 62 -12.57 11.73 -16.46
N TYR A 63 -11.90 11.46 -15.34
CA TYR A 63 -11.24 10.16 -15.15
C TYR A 63 -11.76 9.33 -13.98
N LEU A 64 -12.58 9.88 -13.08
CA LEU A 64 -13.11 9.16 -11.93
C LEU A 64 -14.62 8.98 -11.98
N HIS A 65 -15.36 10.07 -12.23
CA HIS A 65 -16.82 10.06 -12.33
C HIS A 65 -17.38 9.03 -13.33
N PRO A 66 -16.74 8.77 -14.49
CA PRO A 66 -17.25 7.75 -15.41
C PRO A 66 -17.17 6.32 -14.88
N TYR A 67 -16.33 6.04 -13.88
CA TYR A 67 -16.35 4.74 -13.19
C TYR A 67 -17.34 4.73 -12.01
N TYR A 68 -17.50 5.89 -11.37
CA TYR A 68 -18.21 6.06 -10.10
C TYR A 68 -19.06 7.35 -10.16
N PRO A 69 -20.26 7.31 -10.78
CA PRO A 69 -21.08 8.51 -11.03
C PRO A 69 -21.76 9.04 -9.75
N LEU A 70 -20.96 9.48 -8.77
CA LEU A 70 -21.40 9.77 -7.41
C LEU A 70 -22.13 11.10 -7.24
N VAL A 71 -21.80 12.07 -8.08
CA VAL A 71 -22.31 13.44 -8.02
C VAL A 71 -22.90 13.76 -9.38
N ASP A 72 -24.13 14.28 -9.42
CA ASP A 72 -24.70 14.73 -10.69
C ASP A 72 -23.89 15.91 -11.25
N GLU A 73 -23.22 15.71 -12.39
CA GLU A 73 -22.29 16.71 -12.95
C GLU A 73 -22.99 18.03 -13.28
N LYS A 74 -24.20 17.96 -13.87
CA LYS A 74 -24.95 19.17 -14.19
C LYS A 74 -25.28 19.93 -12.92
N GLU A 75 -25.84 19.24 -11.91
CA GLU A 75 -26.17 19.89 -10.64
C GLU A 75 -24.93 20.44 -9.92
N PHE A 76 -23.78 19.76 -10.05
CA PHE A 76 -22.52 20.24 -9.50
C PHE A 76 -22.10 21.56 -10.14
N TRP A 77 -22.08 21.66 -11.47
CA TRP A 77 -21.68 22.88 -12.17
C TRP A 77 -22.66 24.03 -11.95
N ASP A 78 -23.96 23.75 -11.93
CA ASP A 78 -24.97 24.76 -11.62
C ASP A 78 -24.73 25.35 -10.22
N MET A 79 -24.44 24.49 -9.24
CA MET A 79 -24.10 24.89 -7.88
C MET A 79 -22.75 25.64 -7.79
N TYR A 80 -21.70 25.15 -8.45
CA TYR A 80 -20.35 25.74 -8.45
C TYR A 80 -20.30 27.13 -9.10
N MET A 81 -21.08 27.31 -10.17
CA MET A 81 -21.20 28.58 -10.90
C MET A 81 -22.24 29.53 -10.28
N GLY A 82 -22.94 29.11 -9.23
CA GLY A 82 -23.95 29.93 -8.55
C GLY A 82 -25.21 30.18 -9.37
N ARG A 83 -25.55 29.28 -10.30
CA ARG A 83 -26.76 29.36 -11.13
C ARG A 83 -27.98 29.05 -10.26
N GLU A 84 -28.98 29.93 -10.32
CA GLU A 84 -30.19 29.77 -9.50
C GLU A 84 -31.12 28.69 -10.09
N ARG A 85 -31.65 27.83 -9.22
CA ARG A 85 -32.71 26.90 -9.58
C ARG A 85 -34.01 27.67 -9.78
N SER A 86 -34.91 27.10 -10.56
CA SER A 86 -36.27 27.62 -10.77
C SER A 86 -37.10 27.77 -9.48
N ASP A 87 -36.67 27.13 -8.38
CA ASP A 87 -37.31 27.15 -7.06
C ASP A 87 -36.71 28.19 -6.08
N GLY A 88 -35.72 28.98 -6.51
CA GLY A 88 -35.08 30.02 -5.70
C GLY A 88 -34.18 29.50 -4.57
N LYS A 89 -34.00 28.18 -4.41
CA LYS A 89 -33.11 27.60 -3.38
C LYS A 89 -31.77 27.19 -3.99
N ARG A 90 -30.67 27.66 -3.39
CA ARG A 90 -29.31 27.24 -3.79
C ARG A 90 -29.02 25.86 -3.21
N LYS A 91 -28.69 24.89 -4.08
CA LYS A 91 -28.09 23.61 -3.64
C LYS A 91 -26.68 23.88 -3.10
N SER A 92 -26.26 23.08 -2.13
CA SER A 92 -24.91 23.12 -1.56
C SER A 92 -24.35 21.70 -1.41
N MET A 93 -23.03 21.61 -1.27
CA MET A 93 -22.27 20.37 -1.10
C MET A 93 -21.49 20.42 0.20
N SER A 94 -21.38 19.27 0.87
CA SER A 94 -20.56 19.12 2.06
C SER A 94 -19.07 19.31 1.75
N LEU A 95 -18.38 20.12 2.56
CA LEU A 95 -16.94 20.30 2.45
C LEU A 95 -16.18 18.97 2.57
N LEU A 96 -16.69 18.03 3.37
CA LEU A 96 -16.12 16.69 3.52
C LEU A 96 -16.06 15.97 2.16
N VAL A 97 -17.17 15.95 1.42
CA VAL A 97 -17.23 15.33 0.09
C VAL A 97 -16.32 16.07 -0.88
N PHE A 98 -16.31 17.40 -0.85
CA PHE A 98 -15.44 18.18 -1.73
C PHE A 98 -13.94 17.95 -1.48
N GLN A 99 -13.49 17.91 -0.22
CA GLN A 99 -12.11 17.54 0.12
C GLN A 99 -11.77 16.11 -0.32
N ALA A 100 -12.72 15.16 -0.18
CA ALA A 100 -12.54 13.79 -0.66
C ALA A 100 -12.49 13.71 -2.19
N MET A 101 -13.24 14.56 -2.90
CA MET A 101 -13.16 14.71 -4.36
C MET A 101 -11.79 15.24 -4.78
N LEU A 102 -11.26 16.28 -4.12
CA LEU A 102 -9.92 16.81 -4.39
C LEU A 102 -8.84 15.74 -4.14
N PHE A 103 -8.97 14.97 -3.07
CA PHE A 103 -8.11 13.81 -2.81
C PHE A 103 -8.12 12.82 -3.98
N ALA A 104 -9.29 12.35 -4.38
CA ALA A 104 -9.38 11.31 -5.40
C ALA A 104 -8.90 11.83 -6.77
N ALA A 105 -9.24 13.08 -7.12
CA ALA A 105 -8.89 13.72 -8.38
C ALA A 105 -7.40 14.08 -8.51
N SER A 106 -6.72 14.35 -7.39
CA SER A 106 -5.31 14.74 -7.40
C SER A 106 -4.39 13.72 -8.10
N ALA A 107 -4.83 12.46 -8.24
CA ALA A 107 -4.15 11.42 -9.01
C ALA A 107 -4.00 11.72 -10.51
N PHE A 108 -4.76 12.67 -11.04
CA PHE A 108 -4.89 12.93 -12.47
C PHE A 108 -4.49 14.37 -12.84
N VAL A 109 -4.29 15.23 -11.83
CA VAL A 109 -3.87 16.62 -12.03
C VAL A 109 -2.41 16.68 -12.48
N SER A 110 -2.12 17.55 -13.44
CA SER A 110 -0.78 17.77 -13.95
C SER A 110 0.20 18.15 -12.83
N PRO A 111 1.40 17.52 -12.76
CA PRO A 111 2.43 17.89 -11.80
C PRO A 111 2.82 19.38 -11.86
N VAL A 112 2.72 20.01 -13.04
CA VAL A 112 3.01 21.43 -13.22
C VAL A 112 1.99 22.30 -12.49
N VAL A 113 0.70 22.00 -12.65
CA VAL A 113 -0.38 22.72 -11.96
C VAL A 113 -0.26 22.55 -10.45
N LEU A 114 0.01 21.33 -9.98
CA LEU A 114 0.22 21.05 -8.56
C LEU A 114 1.41 21.84 -7.99
N LYS A 115 2.53 21.86 -8.71
CA LYS A 115 3.74 22.61 -8.31
C LYS A 115 3.46 24.10 -8.22
N ASN A 116 2.77 24.67 -9.21
CA ASN A 116 2.38 26.07 -9.23
C ASN A 116 1.39 26.42 -8.11
N ALA A 117 0.55 25.46 -7.71
CA ALA A 117 -0.36 25.59 -6.58
C ALA A 117 0.32 25.45 -5.21
N GLY A 118 1.61 25.07 -5.16
CA GLY A 118 2.39 24.90 -3.92
C GLY A 118 2.55 23.45 -3.44
N TYR A 119 2.13 22.46 -4.23
CA TYR A 119 2.30 21.03 -3.92
C TYR A 119 3.53 20.46 -4.63
N THR A 120 4.47 19.87 -3.88
CA THR A 120 5.75 19.40 -4.45
C THR A 120 5.63 18.18 -5.36
N SER A 121 4.59 17.37 -5.17
CA SER A 121 4.34 16.15 -5.97
C SER A 121 2.87 15.74 -5.90
N VAL A 122 2.45 14.88 -6.84
CA VAL A 122 1.12 14.24 -6.85
C VAL A 122 0.87 13.47 -5.55
N LYS A 123 1.85 12.68 -5.09
CA LYS A 123 1.77 11.94 -3.82
C LYS A 123 1.53 12.87 -2.63
N MET A 124 2.26 13.99 -2.56
CA MET A 124 2.09 14.98 -1.49
C MET A 124 0.69 15.60 -1.52
N ALA A 125 0.20 16.03 -2.68
CA ALA A 125 -1.14 16.60 -2.81
C ALA A 125 -2.21 15.59 -2.35
N ARG A 126 -2.12 14.34 -2.83
CA ARG A 126 -2.99 13.23 -2.39
C ARG A 126 -3.00 13.09 -0.87
N ASN A 127 -1.83 13.00 -0.24
CA ASN A 127 -1.73 12.81 1.21
C ASN A 127 -2.31 13.98 2.01
N ILE A 128 -2.14 15.23 1.55
CA ILE A 128 -2.72 16.42 2.19
C ILE A 128 -4.25 16.35 2.14
N PHE A 129 -4.83 16.17 0.95
CA PHE A 129 -6.29 16.14 0.80
C PHE A 129 -6.92 14.92 1.48
N TYR A 130 -6.26 13.76 1.43
CA TYR A 130 -6.68 12.57 2.19
C TYR A 130 -6.75 12.87 3.68
N ARG A 131 -5.68 13.46 4.26
CA ARG A 131 -5.64 13.80 5.68
C ARG A 131 -6.73 14.81 6.04
N ARG A 132 -6.93 15.86 5.24
CA ARG A 132 -7.99 16.86 5.48
C ARG A 132 -9.38 16.22 5.47
N ALA A 133 -9.70 15.43 4.45
CA ALA A 133 -10.99 14.74 4.35
C ALA A 133 -11.18 13.72 5.48
N LYS A 134 -10.15 12.94 5.83
CA LYS A 134 -10.18 11.98 6.93
C LYS A 134 -10.45 12.66 8.28
N LEU A 135 -9.76 13.76 8.58
CA LEU A 135 -9.97 14.50 9.83
C LEU A 135 -11.38 15.09 9.93
N LEU A 136 -11.92 15.63 8.83
CA LEU A 136 -13.31 16.08 8.76
C LEU A 136 -14.28 14.91 9.05
N PHE A 137 -14.02 13.73 8.46
CA PHE A 137 -14.83 12.54 8.68
C PHE A 137 -14.79 12.06 10.14
N ASP A 138 -13.58 11.94 10.71
CA ASP A 138 -13.32 11.37 12.03
C ASP A 138 -13.88 12.24 13.16
N LEU A 139 -13.77 13.56 13.03
CA LEU A 139 -14.32 14.49 14.02
C LEU A 139 -15.83 14.72 13.88
N GLY A 140 -16.49 14.07 12.92
CA GLY A 140 -17.95 14.07 12.85
C GLY A 140 -18.57 15.39 12.41
N VAL A 141 -17.93 16.11 11.49
CA VAL A 141 -18.46 17.37 10.91
C VAL A 141 -19.69 17.16 10.00
N GLU A 142 -20.04 15.91 9.73
CA GLU A 142 -21.12 15.49 8.84
C GLU A 142 -21.87 14.31 9.49
N SER A 143 -23.19 14.47 9.61
CA SER A 143 -24.12 13.48 10.16
C SER A 143 -24.95 12.77 9.09
N ASP A 144 -25.12 13.34 7.89
CA ASP A 144 -25.89 12.70 6.83
C ASP A 144 -25.19 11.45 6.30
N ALA A 145 -25.80 10.29 6.52
CA ALA A 145 -25.22 9.01 6.13
C ALA A 145 -25.00 8.89 4.61
N PHE A 146 -25.84 9.53 3.78
CA PHE A 146 -25.63 9.52 2.33
C PHE A 146 -24.33 10.24 1.96
N THR A 147 -24.13 11.44 2.51
CA THR A 147 -22.93 12.27 2.31
C THR A 147 -21.68 11.61 2.88
N LYS A 148 -21.76 11.00 4.07
CA LYS A 148 -20.65 10.20 4.63
C LYS A 148 -20.28 9.02 3.73
N SER A 149 -21.28 8.35 3.12
CA SER A 149 -21.02 7.25 2.19
C SER A 149 -20.31 7.72 0.93
N GLN A 150 -20.72 8.86 0.34
CA GLN A 150 -20.02 9.44 -0.82
C GLN A 150 -18.55 9.76 -0.49
N ALA A 151 -18.30 10.43 0.63
CA ALA A 151 -16.94 10.75 1.07
C ALA A 151 -16.11 9.49 1.33
N ALA A 152 -16.66 8.52 2.05
CA ALA A 152 -15.98 7.26 2.34
C ALA A 152 -15.66 6.46 1.06
N LEU A 153 -16.53 6.46 0.04
CA LEU A 153 -16.23 5.84 -1.25
C LEU A 153 -15.01 6.50 -1.90
N LEU A 154 -14.94 7.83 -1.93
CA LEU A 154 -13.80 8.55 -2.49
C LEU A 154 -12.51 8.30 -1.68
N LEU A 155 -12.62 8.09 -0.37
CA LEU A 155 -11.47 7.71 0.46
C LEU A 155 -10.97 6.28 0.21
N THR A 156 -11.75 5.42 -0.47
CA THR A 156 -11.29 4.09 -0.88
C THR A 156 -10.13 4.12 -1.88
N PHE A 157 -9.83 5.26 -2.50
CA PHE A 157 -8.68 5.42 -3.40
C PHE A 157 -7.36 5.61 -2.65
N GLN A 158 -7.34 5.45 -1.33
CA GLN A 158 -6.13 5.41 -0.52
C GLN A 158 -5.52 4.01 -0.46
N PHE A 159 -4.20 3.94 -0.68
CA PHE A 159 -3.40 2.74 -0.51
C PHE A 159 -1.93 3.10 -0.28
N SER A 160 -1.32 2.50 0.74
CA SER A 160 0.12 2.58 1.05
C SER A 160 0.57 1.29 1.73
N ALA A 161 1.87 0.97 1.73
CA ALA A 161 2.39 -0.16 2.50
C ALA A 161 2.15 -0.06 4.01
N LEU A 162 1.99 1.16 4.55
CA LEU A 162 1.69 1.38 5.97
C LEU A 162 0.22 1.09 6.31
N GLU A 163 -0.67 1.29 5.35
CA GLU A 163 -2.11 1.04 5.48
C GLU A 163 -2.63 0.21 4.27
N PRO A 164 -2.17 -1.04 4.09
CA PRO A 164 -2.51 -1.85 2.92
C PRO A 164 -4.00 -2.22 2.85
N HIS A 165 -4.75 -1.92 3.90
CA HIS A 165 -6.17 -2.21 4.03
C HIS A 165 -7.06 -0.97 4.03
N ALA A 166 -6.49 0.25 3.94
CA ALA A 166 -7.24 1.50 3.98
C ALA A 166 -8.43 1.51 3.00
N GLY A 167 -8.20 1.11 1.75
CA GLY A 167 -9.27 1.04 0.74
C GLY A 167 -10.42 0.11 1.12
N SER A 168 -10.12 -1.06 1.71
CA SER A 168 -11.12 -2.01 2.18
C SER A 168 -11.88 -1.50 3.41
N THR A 169 -11.19 -0.84 4.35
CA THR A 169 -11.80 -0.25 5.54
C THR A 169 -12.75 0.88 5.18
N TRP A 170 -12.32 1.80 4.31
CA TRP A 170 -13.19 2.87 3.82
C TRP A 170 -14.40 2.36 3.05
N LEU A 171 -14.24 1.26 2.30
CA LEU A 171 -15.35 0.63 1.60
C LEU A 171 -16.40 0.11 2.59
N ALA A 172 -15.97 -0.54 3.69
CA ALA A 172 -16.88 -1.03 4.73
C ALA A 172 -17.67 0.11 5.37
N ILE A 173 -16.97 1.21 5.69
CA ILE A 173 -17.58 2.44 6.21
C ILE A 173 -18.59 3.00 5.21
N ALA A 174 -18.24 3.04 3.91
CA ALA A 174 -19.10 3.58 2.87
C ALA A 174 -20.37 2.74 2.67
N ILE A 175 -20.25 1.41 2.67
CA ILE A 175 -21.38 0.47 2.58
C ILE A 175 -22.30 0.63 3.78
N GLN A 176 -21.76 0.67 4.99
CA GLN A 176 -22.55 0.81 6.20
C GLN A 176 -23.37 2.12 6.18
N ASN A 177 -22.74 3.23 5.81
CA ASN A 177 -23.43 4.52 5.68
C ASN A 177 -24.47 4.52 4.56
N ALA A 178 -24.21 3.83 3.43
CA ALA A 178 -25.18 3.66 2.36
C ALA A 178 -26.41 2.85 2.79
N ILE A 179 -26.22 1.82 3.63
CA ILE A 179 -27.32 1.03 4.20
C ILE A 179 -28.17 1.91 5.13
N VAL A 180 -27.54 2.68 6.02
CA VAL A 180 -28.24 3.65 6.89
C VAL A 180 -29.03 4.67 6.06
N ALA A 181 -28.46 5.14 4.94
CA ALA A 181 -29.11 6.06 4.01
C ALA A 181 -30.18 5.41 3.11
N GLN A 182 -30.44 4.10 3.27
CA GLN A 182 -31.36 3.31 2.44
C GLN A 182 -31.03 3.36 0.94
N ALA A 183 -29.74 3.43 0.59
CA ALA A 183 -29.31 3.48 -0.79
C ALA A 183 -29.52 2.14 -1.52
N HIS A 184 -29.30 1.03 -0.83
CA HIS A 184 -29.51 -0.34 -1.33
C HIS A 184 -30.98 -0.66 -1.71
N THR A 185 -31.94 0.07 -1.15
CA THR A 185 -33.39 -0.08 -1.40
C THR A 185 -33.93 1.03 -2.32
N PHE A 186 -33.12 1.55 -3.25
CA PHE A 186 -33.48 2.67 -4.12
C PHE A 186 -34.77 2.50 -4.95
N GLN A 187 -35.24 1.27 -5.16
CA GLN A 187 -36.51 0.98 -5.85
C GLN A 187 -37.75 1.20 -4.98
N ALA A 188 -37.61 1.36 -3.66
CA ALA A 188 -38.72 1.43 -2.71
C ALA A 188 -39.82 2.45 -3.10
N PRO A 189 -41.11 2.11 -2.93
CA PRO A 189 -42.20 3.02 -3.22
C PRO A 189 -42.16 4.25 -2.29
N GLY A 190 -42.63 5.41 -2.77
CA GLY A 190 -42.74 6.65 -1.98
C GLY A 190 -41.53 7.58 -2.00
N SER A 191 -40.36 7.15 -2.51
CA SER A 191 -39.21 8.05 -2.72
C SER A 191 -39.33 8.89 -3.99
N SER A 192 -38.85 10.14 -3.97
CA SER A 192 -38.80 11.00 -5.15
C SER A 192 -37.88 10.42 -6.23
N ILE A 193 -38.17 10.70 -7.50
CA ILE A 193 -37.38 10.20 -8.65
C ILE A 193 -35.89 10.59 -8.51
N SER A 194 -35.61 11.83 -8.11
CA SER A 194 -34.25 12.32 -7.89
C SER A 194 -33.50 11.55 -6.79
N ARG A 195 -34.19 11.21 -5.68
CA ARG A 195 -33.59 10.41 -4.60
C ARG A 195 -33.35 8.97 -5.06
N LYS A 196 -34.28 8.37 -5.81
CA LYS A 196 -34.09 7.03 -6.39
C LYS A 196 -32.87 6.97 -7.31
N LYS A 197 -32.73 7.95 -8.22
CA LYS A 197 -31.55 8.06 -9.11
C LYS A 197 -30.25 8.19 -8.30
N SER A 198 -30.21 9.09 -7.31
CA SER A 198 -29.01 9.33 -6.49
C SER A 198 -28.61 8.09 -5.66
N ASN A 199 -29.58 7.41 -5.05
CA ASN A 199 -29.35 6.18 -4.31
C ASN A 199 -28.88 5.05 -5.23
N LYS A 200 -29.47 4.91 -6.43
CA LYS A 200 -29.05 3.94 -7.44
C LYS A 200 -27.59 4.18 -7.87
N ARG A 201 -27.22 5.43 -8.18
CA ARG A 201 -25.86 5.83 -8.55
C ARG A 201 -24.84 5.51 -7.44
N LEU A 202 -25.15 5.87 -6.19
CA LEU A 202 -24.29 5.58 -5.03
C LEU A 202 -24.12 4.07 -4.83
N TRP A 203 -25.22 3.32 -4.79
CA TRP A 203 -25.19 1.89 -4.53
C TRP A 203 -24.41 1.12 -5.60
N TRP A 204 -24.64 1.40 -6.88
CA TRP A 204 -23.90 0.76 -7.97
C TRP A 204 -22.42 1.16 -8.01
N SER A 205 -22.09 2.40 -7.62
CA SER A 205 -20.68 2.82 -7.46
C SER A 205 -19.96 2.02 -6.37
N LEU A 206 -20.63 1.80 -5.22
CA LEU A 206 -20.11 0.96 -4.13
C LEU A 206 -19.99 -0.50 -4.55
N PHE A 207 -21.03 -1.02 -5.20
CA PHE A 207 -21.05 -2.39 -5.71
C PHE A 207 -19.88 -2.65 -6.66
N TRP A 208 -19.69 -1.77 -7.65
CA TRP A 208 -18.55 -1.85 -8.56
C TRP A 208 -17.22 -1.75 -7.82
N ARG A 209 -17.08 -0.80 -6.89
CA ARG A 209 -15.84 -0.61 -6.12
C ARG A 209 -15.49 -1.85 -5.30
N ASP A 210 -16.48 -2.51 -4.69
CA ASP A 210 -16.30 -3.75 -3.94
C ASP A 210 -15.79 -4.88 -4.84
N ARG A 211 -16.34 -5.06 -6.05
CA ARG A 211 -15.85 -6.08 -7.01
C ARG A 211 -14.43 -5.81 -7.47
N VAL A 212 -14.12 -4.56 -7.85
CA VAL A 212 -12.78 -4.18 -8.32
C VAL A 212 -11.72 -4.30 -7.23
N LEU A 213 -12.04 -3.94 -5.98
CA LEU A 213 -11.12 -4.08 -4.85
C LEU A 213 -10.94 -5.55 -4.45
N THR A 214 -12.02 -6.32 -4.39
CA THR A 214 -12.00 -7.76 -4.06
C THR A 214 -11.19 -8.53 -5.09
N LEU A 215 -11.46 -8.33 -6.38
CA LEU A 215 -10.70 -8.96 -7.45
C LEU A 215 -9.23 -8.54 -7.41
N GLY A 216 -8.93 -7.25 -7.20
CA GLY A 216 -7.56 -6.72 -7.20
C GLY A 216 -6.73 -7.12 -5.98
N LEU A 217 -7.32 -7.10 -4.78
CA LEU A 217 -6.62 -7.39 -3.51
C LEU A 217 -6.85 -8.82 -3.00
N ARG A 218 -7.63 -9.63 -3.73
CA ARG A 218 -7.91 -11.05 -3.43
C ARG A 218 -8.57 -11.25 -2.05
N LYS A 219 -9.36 -10.27 -1.62
CA LYS A 219 -10.08 -10.29 -0.33
C LYS A 219 -11.53 -10.74 -0.52
N PRO A 220 -12.24 -11.16 0.55
CA PRO A 220 -13.66 -11.46 0.45
C PRO A 220 -14.53 -10.24 0.14
N LEU A 221 -15.65 -10.49 -0.55
CA LEU A 221 -16.67 -9.50 -0.86
C LEU A 221 -17.29 -8.93 0.42
N GLN A 222 -17.49 -7.61 0.47
CA GLN A 222 -18.20 -6.97 1.57
C GLN A 222 -19.71 -6.88 1.31
N ILE A 223 -20.11 -6.68 0.06
CA ILE A 223 -21.49 -6.83 -0.38
C ILE A 223 -21.66 -8.27 -0.86
N THR A 224 -22.08 -9.15 0.05
CA THR A 224 -22.27 -10.58 -0.21
C THR A 224 -23.45 -10.86 -1.14
N PRO A 225 -23.51 -12.03 -1.79
CA PRO A 225 -24.69 -12.44 -2.54
C PRO A 225 -25.98 -12.47 -1.71
N SER A 226 -25.89 -12.73 -0.40
CA SER A 226 -27.04 -12.72 0.52
C SER A 226 -27.57 -11.32 0.84
N SER A 227 -26.71 -10.31 0.76
CA SER A 227 -27.06 -8.90 0.99
C SER A 227 -27.36 -8.14 -0.31
N PHE A 228 -27.13 -8.76 -1.46
CA PHE A 228 -27.37 -8.17 -2.77
C PHE A 228 -28.54 -8.86 -3.49
N ASN A 229 -29.52 -8.08 -3.91
CA ASN A 229 -30.57 -8.57 -4.78
C ASN A 229 -30.04 -8.60 -6.23
N VAL A 230 -29.83 -9.80 -6.78
CA VAL A 230 -29.34 -10.02 -8.15
C VAL A 230 -30.30 -9.46 -9.22
N SER A 231 -31.55 -9.17 -8.85
CA SER A 231 -32.57 -8.57 -9.72
C SER A 231 -32.55 -7.03 -9.76
N LEU A 232 -31.52 -6.37 -9.22
CA LEU A 232 -31.43 -4.91 -9.29
C LEU A 232 -31.08 -4.46 -10.72
N ASP A 233 -31.84 -3.49 -11.24
CA ASP A 233 -31.56 -2.92 -12.55
C ASP A 233 -30.22 -2.16 -12.53
N PRO A 234 -29.33 -2.39 -13.52
CA PRO A 234 -28.09 -1.64 -13.65
C PRO A 234 -28.37 -0.16 -13.91
N ILE A 235 -27.35 0.69 -13.73
CA ILE A 235 -27.42 2.09 -14.20
C ILE A 235 -27.66 2.07 -15.71
N THR A 236 -28.66 2.80 -16.17
CA THR A 236 -28.98 2.98 -17.59
C THR A 236 -28.68 4.41 -18.05
N PRO A 237 -28.60 4.67 -19.36
CA PRO A 237 -28.42 6.04 -19.87
C PRO A 237 -29.47 7.04 -19.35
N GLU A 238 -30.70 6.60 -19.07
CA GLU A 238 -31.78 7.42 -18.51
C GLU A 238 -31.48 7.90 -17.08
N ASP A 239 -30.71 7.13 -16.31
CA ASP A 239 -30.27 7.53 -14.98
C ASP A 239 -29.23 8.66 -15.04
N LEU A 240 -28.58 8.86 -16.19
CA LEU A 240 -27.51 9.85 -16.44
C LEU A 240 -27.89 10.92 -17.46
N VAL A 241 -29.16 10.94 -17.92
CA VAL A 241 -29.64 11.82 -19.00
C VAL A 241 -29.38 13.31 -18.72
N ASP A 242 -29.52 13.71 -17.46
CA ASP A 242 -29.34 15.10 -17.02
C ASP A 242 -27.90 15.59 -17.28
N GLU A 243 -26.91 14.69 -17.17
CA GLU A 243 -25.50 14.96 -17.44
C GLU A 243 -25.15 14.86 -18.94
N ALA A 244 -25.92 14.10 -19.71
CA ALA A 244 -25.60 13.81 -21.11
C ALA A 244 -25.64 15.07 -21.99
N GLU A 245 -26.43 16.07 -21.63
CA GLU A 245 -26.59 17.30 -22.42
C GLU A 245 -25.87 18.51 -21.81
N ASN A 246 -25.39 18.41 -20.56
CA ASN A 246 -24.93 19.56 -19.77
C ASN A 246 -23.55 19.33 -19.12
N SER A 247 -22.77 18.40 -19.66
CA SER A 247 -21.41 18.13 -19.22
C SER A 247 -20.48 19.30 -19.57
N ALA A 248 -19.60 19.69 -18.65
CA ALA A 248 -18.60 20.73 -18.92
C ALA A 248 -17.31 20.16 -19.53
N VAL A 249 -17.08 18.86 -19.36
CA VAL A 249 -15.83 18.19 -19.77
C VAL A 249 -15.99 17.23 -20.96
N TYR A 250 -17.22 17.04 -21.44
CA TYR A 250 -17.53 16.10 -22.52
C TYR A 250 -18.64 16.64 -23.42
N ASP A 251 -18.57 16.31 -24.70
CA ASP A 251 -19.72 16.45 -25.58
C ASP A 251 -20.80 15.40 -25.29
N SER A 252 -22.02 15.65 -25.78
CA SER A 252 -23.16 14.77 -25.52
C SER A 252 -23.02 13.38 -26.10
N ARG A 253 -22.28 13.23 -27.20
CA ARG A 253 -22.03 11.92 -27.82
C ARG A 253 -21.15 11.07 -26.89
N THR A 254 -20.07 11.65 -26.38
CA THR A 254 -19.12 11.02 -25.48
C THR A 254 -19.79 10.64 -24.16
N LYS A 255 -20.63 11.51 -23.59
CA LYS A 255 -21.40 11.17 -22.38
C LYS A 255 -22.32 9.96 -22.56
N ARG A 256 -23.03 9.86 -23.69
CA ARG A 256 -23.86 8.68 -23.99
C ARG A 256 -23.02 7.41 -24.09
N GLN A 257 -21.86 7.49 -24.76
CA GLN A 257 -20.91 6.36 -24.82
C GLN A 257 -20.40 5.95 -23.44
N LEU A 258 -20.10 6.91 -22.55
CA LEU A 258 -19.71 6.63 -21.17
C LEU A 258 -20.84 5.97 -20.37
N ALA A 259 -22.10 6.38 -20.59
CA ALA A 259 -23.25 5.72 -19.98
C ALA A 259 -23.41 4.26 -20.43
N ASP A 260 -23.16 3.97 -21.73
CA ASP A 260 -23.16 2.61 -22.26
C ASP A 260 -22.03 1.76 -21.63
N ILE A 261 -20.84 2.35 -21.43
CA ILE A 261 -19.72 1.69 -20.74
C ILE A 261 -20.10 1.39 -19.28
N ILE A 262 -20.70 2.33 -18.55
CA ILE A 262 -21.16 2.12 -17.16
C ILE A 262 -22.20 0.99 -17.09
N ASN A 263 -23.12 0.92 -18.05
CA ASN A 263 -24.09 -0.17 -18.09
C ASN A 263 -23.41 -1.55 -18.21
N HIS A 264 -22.47 -1.69 -19.14
CA HIS A 264 -21.68 -2.92 -19.30
C HIS A 264 -20.83 -3.23 -18.07
N GLN A 265 -20.29 -2.20 -17.42
CA GLN A 265 -19.56 -2.30 -16.16
C GLN A 265 -20.44 -2.86 -15.04
N CYS A 266 -21.67 -2.37 -14.87
CA CYS A 266 -22.63 -2.89 -13.90
C CYS A 266 -22.96 -4.36 -14.17
N ARG A 267 -23.17 -4.74 -15.43
CA ARG A 267 -23.43 -6.13 -15.83
C ARG A 267 -22.23 -7.05 -15.53
N LEU A 268 -21.01 -6.59 -15.82
CA LEU A 268 -19.80 -7.30 -15.43
C LEU A 268 -19.72 -7.47 -13.90
N ALA A 269 -20.02 -6.42 -13.13
CA ALA A 269 -20.01 -6.46 -11.67
C ALA A 269 -20.92 -7.56 -11.09
N VAL A 270 -22.08 -7.79 -11.71
CA VAL A 270 -22.98 -8.89 -11.33
C VAL A 270 -22.30 -10.24 -11.56
N LEU A 271 -21.70 -10.47 -12.74
CA LEU A 271 -20.97 -11.71 -13.05
C LEU A 271 -19.75 -11.94 -12.15
N LEU A 272 -19.07 -10.85 -11.77
CA LEU A 272 -17.96 -10.91 -10.82
C LEU A 272 -18.40 -11.39 -9.43
N THR A 273 -19.68 -11.23 -9.06
CA THR A 273 -20.16 -11.65 -7.72
C THR A 273 -20.02 -13.15 -7.52
N GLU A 274 -20.45 -13.96 -8.49
CA GLU A 274 -20.27 -15.41 -8.44
C GLU A 274 -18.79 -15.79 -8.54
N THR A 275 -18.08 -15.20 -9.51
CA THR A 275 -16.65 -15.43 -9.74
C THR A 275 -15.82 -15.22 -8.47
N LEU A 276 -16.04 -14.11 -7.77
CA LEU A 276 -15.29 -13.74 -6.58
C LEU A 276 -15.73 -14.54 -5.35
N SER A 277 -16.99 -14.96 -5.27
CA SER A 277 -17.46 -15.86 -4.21
C SER A 277 -16.79 -17.24 -4.30
N ILE A 278 -16.57 -17.73 -5.53
CA ILE A 278 -15.81 -18.96 -5.80
C ILE A 278 -14.33 -18.74 -5.46
N CYS A 279 -13.71 -17.70 -6.02
CA CYS A 279 -12.26 -17.53 -5.94
C CYS A 279 -11.76 -17.07 -4.57
N TYR A 280 -12.52 -16.20 -3.91
CA TYR A 280 -12.11 -15.43 -2.71
C TYR A 280 -13.21 -15.40 -1.63
N GLY A 281 -13.97 -16.49 -1.47
CA GLY A 281 -14.97 -16.62 -0.41
C GLY A 281 -14.40 -16.54 1.03
N PRO A 282 -15.24 -16.63 2.08
CA PRO A 282 -14.80 -16.56 3.48
C PRO A 282 -13.72 -17.58 3.86
N ASN A 283 -13.75 -18.74 3.20
CA ASN A 283 -12.78 -19.83 3.37
C ASN A 283 -11.65 -19.78 2.33
N ALA A 284 -11.43 -18.67 1.63
CA ALA A 284 -10.42 -18.60 0.56
C ALA A 284 -8.97 -18.75 1.03
N PHE A 285 -8.70 -18.59 2.34
CA PHE A 285 -7.42 -18.94 2.95
C PHE A 285 -7.31 -20.42 3.28
N ASP A 286 -8.43 -21.15 3.33
CA ASP A 286 -8.42 -22.59 3.44
C ASP A 286 -8.06 -23.16 2.07
N ILE A 287 -6.75 -23.28 1.86
CA ILE A 287 -6.20 -23.91 0.67
C ILE A 287 -6.53 -25.41 0.68
N THR A 288 -7.13 -25.96 1.74
CA THR A 288 -7.67 -27.32 1.77
C THR A 288 -9.05 -27.32 1.12
N TYR A 289 -9.10 -27.54 -0.20
CA TYR A 289 -10.39 -27.69 -0.86
C TYR A 289 -11.08 -28.94 -0.33
N SER A 290 -12.25 -28.77 0.30
CA SER A 290 -13.10 -29.91 0.57
C SER A 290 -13.44 -30.60 -0.74
N LEU A 291 -13.11 -31.89 -0.85
CA LEU A 291 -13.52 -32.71 -1.99
C LEU A 291 -15.04 -32.90 -2.02
N ASP A 292 -15.69 -32.73 -0.87
CA ASP A 292 -17.14 -32.66 -0.76
C ASP A 292 -17.60 -31.37 -1.46
N ASN A 293 -18.24 -31.53 -2.62
CA ASN A 293 -18.64 -30.47 -3.57
C ASN A 293 -17.65 -30.11 -4.69
N PHE A 294 -16.60 -30.90 -4.95
CA PHE A 294 -15.69 -30.67 -6.09
C PHE A 294 -16.43 -30.49 -7.43
N GLU A 295 -17.31 -31.43 -7.79
CA GLU A 295 -18.05 -31.39 -9.07
C GLU A 295 -19.03 -30.21 -9.15
N LYS A 296 -19.66 -29.85 -8.02
CA LYS A 296 -20.55 -28.70 -7.93
C LYS A 296 -19.79 -27.40 -8.19
N THR A 297 -18.65 -27.22 -7.53
CA THR A 297 -17.80 -26.04 -7.68
C THR A 297 -17.22 -25.94 -9.09
N LEU A 298 -16.78 -27.07 -9.67
CA LEU A 298 -16.30 -27.11 -11.05
C LEU A 298 -17.40 -26.74 -12.06
N SER A 299 -18.65 -27.18 -11.82
CA SER A 299 -19.81 -26.75 -12.61
C SER A 299 -20.02 -25.23 -12.52
N GLN A 300 -19.95 -24.67 -11.32
CA GLN A 300 -20.06 -23.21 -11.11
C GLN A 300 -18.94 -22.44 -11.82
N ILE A 301 -17.70 -22.93 -11.79
CA ILE A 301 -16.58 -22.34 -12.53
C ILE A 301 -16.87 -22.34 -14.04
N ARG A 302 -17.35 -23.46 -14.59
CA ARG A 302 -17.69 -23.55 -16.02
C ARG A 302 -18.81 -22.58 -16.40
N THR A 303 -19.84 -22.47 -15.58
CA THR A 303 -20.93 -21.49 -15.77
C THR A 303 -20.40 -20.06 -15.72
N ALA A 304 -19.57 -19.71 -14.72
CA ALA A 304 -18.97 -18.39 -14.61
C ALA A 304 -18.09 -18.04 -15.83
N LYS A 305 -17.28 -19.00 -16.32
CA LYS A 305 -16.49 -18.84 -17.54
C LYS A 305 -17.37 -18.60 -18.78
N SER A 306 -18.46 -19.36 -18.93
CA SER A 306 -19.42 -19.17 -20.03
C SER A 306 -20.07 -17.79 -19.99
N ASN A 307 -20.56 -17.38 -18.82
CA ASN A 307 -21.20 -16.09 -18.62
C ASN A 307 -20.25 -14.92 -18.93
N LEU A 308 -18.98 -15.03 -18.53
CA LEU A 308 -17.96 -14.02 -18.82
C LEU A 308 -17.64 -13.96 -20.32
N ALA A 309 -17.59 -15.12 -21.00
CA ALA A 309 -17.38 -15.18 -22.45
C ALA A 309 -18.56 -14.58 -23.23
N ASP A 310 -19.79 -14.81 -22.77
CA ASP A 310 -20.99 -14.23 -23.38
C ASP A 310 -21.06 -12.71 -23.16
N TRP A 311 -20.77 -12.24 -21.94
CA TRP A 311 -20.62 -10.81 -21.67
C TRP A 311 -19.56 -10.17 -22.58
N LYS A 312 -18.43 -10.86 -22.81
CA LYS A 312 -17.36 -10.34 -23.67
C LYS A 312 -17.83 -10.20 -25.12
N LYS A 313 -18.57 -11.18 -25.68
CA LYS A 313 -19.13 -11.07 -27.04
C LYS A 313 -20.02 -9.85 -27.19
N GLU A 314 -20.85 -9.57 -26.19
CA GLU A 314 -21.72 -8.39 -26.20
C GLU A 314 -20.93 -7.10 -26.03
N ALA A 315 -19.95 -7.08 -25.11
CA ALA A 315 -19.05 -5.95 -24.91
C ALA A 315 -18.20 -5.66 -26.16
N ASP A 316 -17.80 -6.68 -26.93
CA ASP A 316 -17.05 -6.50 -28.17
C ASP A 316 -17.89 -5.79 -29.25
N ILE A 317 -19.21 -5.97 -29.25
CA ILE A 317 -20.09 -5.23 -30.16
C ILE A 317 -20.23 -3.77 -29.70
N ALA A 318 -20.40 -3.54 -28.40
CA ALA A 318 -20.72 -2.23 -27.85
C ALA A 318 -19.50 -1.34 -27.60
N LEU A 319 -18.40 -1.90 -27.10
CA LEU A 319 -17.25 -1.18 -26.54
C LEU A 319 -16.01 -1.23 -27.43
N HIS A 320 -15.80 -2.31 -28.21
CA HIS A 320 -14.65 -2.41 -29.12
C HIS A 320 -14.56 -1.25 -30.13
N PRO A 321 -15.65 -0.66 -30.64
CA PRO A 321 -15.57 0.54 -31.49
C PRO A 321 -14.80 1.71 -30.85
N PHE A 322 -14.74 1.78 -29.51
CA PHE A 322 -13.98 2.82 -28.80
C PHE A 322 -12.47 2.51 -28.69
N LEU A 323 -12.07 1.26 -28.94
CA LEU A 323 -10.68 0.81 -28.95
C LEU A 323 -10.06 0.92 -30.34
N SER A 324 -10.85 0.71 -31.39
CA SER A 324 -10.36 0.69 -32.79
C SER A 324 -10.81 1.87 -33.64
N GLY A 325 -11.74 2.70 -33.15
CA GLY A 325 -12.37 3.77 -33.94
C GLY A 325 -11.54 5.05 -34.00
N THR A 326 -11.32 5.57 -35.22
CA THR A 326 -10.76 6.91 -35.42
C THR A 326 -11.80 7.95 -35.00
N GLY A 327 -11.60 8.59 -33.85
CA GLY A 327 -12.50 9.63 -33.31
C GLY A 327 -13.23 9.27 -32.01
N ALA A 328 -12.87 8.17 -31.35
CA ALA A 328 -13.27 7.93 -29.97
C ALA A 328 -12.59 8.92 -29.02
N HIS A 329 -13.31 9.37 -27.99
CA HIS A 329 -12.71 10.22 -26.96
C HIS A 329 -11.70 9.43 -26.12
N ARG A 330 -10.56 10.03 -25.77
CA ARG A 330 -9.49 9.36 -25.01
C ARG A 330 -9.98 8.66 -23.73
N SER A 331 -10.92 9.28 -23.02
CA SER A 331 -11.53 8.69 -21.83
C SER A 331 -12.36 7.44 -22.13
N THR A 332 -13.18 7.41 -23.19
CA THR A 332 -13.97 6.22 -23.52
C THR A 332 -13.05 5.06 -23.89
N THR A 333 -11.99 5.32 -24.66
CA THR A 333 -10.94 4.36 -24.98
C THR A 333 -10.24 3.81 -23.74
N LEU A 334 -9.81 4.68 -22.82
CA LEU A 334 -9.14 4.28 -21.58
C LEU A 334 -10.06 3.45 -20.68
N ILE A 335 -11.28 3.93 -20.44
CA ILE A 335 -12.23 3.31 -19.51
C ILE A 335 -12.64 1.94 -20.05
N SER A 336 -12.94 1.84 -21.35
CA SER A 336 -13.23 0.56 -21.99
C SER A 336 -12.07 -0.42 -21.84
N SER A 337 -10.84 0.03 -22.10
CA SER A 337 -9.63 -0.79 -21.93
C SER A 337 -9.50 -1.33 -20.51
N VAL A 338 -9.72 -0.49 -19.51
CA VAL A 338 -9.65 -0.88 -18.09
C VAL A 338 -10.76 -1.87 -17.71
N VAL A 339 -11.99 -1.71 -18.23
CA VAL A 339 -13.09 -2.66 -18.01
C VAL A 339 -12.74 -4.04 -18.59
N TYR A 340 -12.14 -4.10 -19.79
CA TYR A 340 -11.63 -5.35 -20.35
C TYR A 340 -10.51 -5.96 -19.50
N ILE A 341 -9.57 -5.16 -19.00
CA ILE A 341 -8.51 -5.64 -18.09
C ILE A 341 -9.13 -6.31 -16.86
N TYR A 342 -10.20 -5.77 -16.27
CA TYR A 342 -10.89 -6.40 -15.15
C TYR A 342 -11.58 -7.72 -15.54
N ALA A 343 -12.19 -7.79 -16.73
CA ALA A 343 -12.77 -9.03 -17.24
C ALA A 343 -11.71 -10.12 -17.44
N TYR A 344 -10.56 -9.79 -18.05
CA TYR A 344 -9.46 -10.73 -18.21
C TYR A 344 -8.85 -11.15 -16.88
N ALA A 345 -8.74 -10.24 -15.91
CA ALA A 345 -8.28 -10.59 -14.57
C ALA A 345 -9.23 -11.56 -13.86
N ALA A 346 -10.54 -11.45 -14.06
CA ALA A 346 -11.51 -12.41 -13.56
C ALA A 346 -11.36 -13.78 -14.23
N GLN A 347 -11.11 -13.81 -15.54
CA GLN A 347 -10.79 -15.06 -16.27
C GLN A 347 -9.51 -15.72 -15.74
N ILE A 348 -8.46 -14.95 -15.46
CA ILE A 348 -7.22 -15.42 -14.84
C ILE A 348 -7.50 -15.98 -13.44
N ALA A 349 -8.28 -15.28 -12.61
CA ALA A 349 -8.65 -15.72 -11.27
C ALA A 349 -9.39 -17.06 -11.28
N LEU A 350 -10.40 -17.21 -12.15
CA LEU A 350 -11.14 -18.47 -12.33
C LEU A 350 -10.24 -19.61 -12.80
N GLY A 351 -9.38 -19.36 -13.80
CA GLY A 351 -8.44 -20.36 -14.29
C GLY A 351 -7.46 -20.81 -13.20
N ASN A 352 -6.93 -19.87 -12.42
CA ASN A 352 -6.02 -20.17 -11.31
C ASN A 352 -6.69 -21.01 -10.21
N HIS A 353 -7.94 -20.68 -9.88
CA HIS A 353 -8.70 -21.42 -8.89
C HIS A 353 -9.05 -22.84 -9.38
N GLU A 354 -9.48 -22.98 -10.64
CA GLU A 354 -9.74 -24.28 -11.27
C GLU A 354 -8.50 -25.18 -11.28
N ALA A 355 -7.36 -24.63 -11.69
CA ALA A 355 -6.11 -25.37 -11.75
C ALA A 355 -5.67 -25.86 -10.36
N MET A 356 -5.80 -25.01 -9.33
CA MET A 356 -5.48 -25.38 -7.95
C MET A 356 -6.40 -26.49 -7.42
N MET A 357 -7.70 -26.40 -7.67
CA MET A 357 -8.66 -27.43 -7.28
C MET A 357 -8.33 -28.79 -7.90
N ILE A 358 -8.02 -28.80 -9.20
CA ILE A 358 -7.67 -30.03 -9.93
C ILE A 358 -6.37 -30.63 -9.37
N GLU A 359 -5.34 -29.82 -9.12
CA GLU A 359 -4.06 -30.30 -8.56
C GLU A 359 -4.23 -30.97 -7.19
N GLN A 360 -5.07 -30.42 -6.32
CA GLN A 360 -5.28 -31.00 -4.98
C GLN A 360 -6.03 -32.31 -5.00
N ARG A 361 -7.03 -32.45 -5.89
CA ARG A 361 -7.74 -33.73 -6.09
C ARG A 361 -6.81 -34.84 -6.59
N GLN A 362 -5.79 -34.51 -7.39
CA GLN A 362 -4.82 -35.48 -7.93
C GLN A 362 -4.01 -36.20 -6.84
N LYS A 363 -3.84 -35.63 -5.64
CA LYS A 363 -3.19 -36.32 -4.51
C LYS A 363 -3.96 -37.54 -4.00
N GLY A 364 -5.20 -37.76 -4.47
CA GLY A 364 -6.06 -38.88 -4.05
C GLY A 364 -6.44 -39.91 -5.12
N ILE A 365 -6.26 -39.65 -6.43
CA ILE A 365 -6.69 -40.58 -7.50
C ILE A 365 -5.70 -40.54 -8.68
N ASN A 366 -5.24 -41.72 -9.11
CA ASN A 366 -4.46 -41.87 -10.34
C ASN A 366 -5.35 -41.64 -11.58
N VAL A 367 -4.88 -40.75 -12.47
CA VAL A 367 -5.31 -40.53 -13.87
C VAL A 367 -6.47 -39.55 -14.10
N ILE A 368 -6.15 -38.25 -14.25
CA ILE A 368 -6.68 -37.36 -15.31
C ILE A 368 -5.52 -36.49 -15.85
N ASP A 369 -5.54 -36.31 -17.18
CA ASP A 369 -4.50 -35.93 -18.15
C ASP A 369 -3.88 -34.53 -17.94
N ASP A 370 -2.54 -34.41 -18.01
CA ASP A 370 -1.80 -33.13 -18.10
C ASP A 370 -2.42 -32.18 -19.15
N ALA A 371 -3.10 -32.74 -20.15
CA ALA A 371 -3.87 -32.01 -21.15
C ALA A 371 -4.91 -31.02 -20.56
N VAL A 372 -5.57 -31.34 -19.43
CA VAL A 372 -6.56 -30.45 -18.81
C VAL A 372 -5.89 -29.21 -18.21
N LEU A 373 -4.83 -29.41 -17.41
CA LEU A 373 -4.07 -28.29 -16.84
C LEU A 373 -3.42 -27.43 -17.93
N ARG A 374 -2.92 -28.05 -19.01
CA ARG A 374 -2.39 -27.32 -20.18
C ARG A 374 -3.47 -26.47 -20.86
N ASN A 375 -4.70 -26.96 -20.99
CA ASN A 375 -5.78 -26.17 -21.56
C ASN A 375 -6.15 -24.97 -20.67
N ILE A 376 -6.20 -25.15 -19.34
CA ILE A 376 -6.39 -24.03 -18.40
C ILE A 376 -5.25 -23.02 -18.53
N GLY A 377 -4.01 -23.50 -18.67
CA GLY A 377 -2.83 -22.65 -18.90
C GLY A 377 -2.93 -21.81 -20.17
N LYS A 378 -3.44 -22.38 -21.26
CA LYS A 378 -3.71 -21.65 -22.51
C LYS A 378 -4.73 -20.54 -22.32
N ASP A 379 -5.82 -20.80 -21.59
CA ASP A 379 -6.84 -19.78 -21.31
C ASP A 379 -6.27 -18.61 -20.49
N ILE A 380 -5.44 -18.90 -19.48
CA ILE A 380 -4.78 -17.89 -18.66
C ILE A 380 -3.75 -17.10 -19.47
N SER A 381 -2.97 -17.79 -20.31
CA SER A 381 -1.98 -17.17 -21.20
C SER A 381 -2.65 -16.24 -22.20
N TYR A 382 -3.78 -16.64 -22.79
CA TYR A 382 -4.58 -15.79 -23.66
C TYR A 382 -5.04 -14.53 -22.93
N ALA A 383 -5.69 -14.66 -21.76
CA ALA A 383 -6.16 -13.51 -20.99
C ALA A 383 -5.01 -12.57 -20.56
N THR A 384 -3.85 -13.13 -20.22
CA THR A 384 -2.64 -12.37 -19.90
C THR A 384 -2.13 -11.60 -21.12
N THR A 385 -2.07 -12.24 -22.28
CA THR A 385 -1.63 -11.63 -23.55
C THR A 385 -2.54 -10.47 -23.95
N GLU A 386 -3.86 -10.65 -23.86
CA GLU A 386 -4.82 -9.59 -24.17
C GLU A 386 -4.72 -8.42 -23.19
N THR A 387 -4.52 -8.71 -21.89
CA THR A 387 -4.23 -7.68 -20.88
C THR A 387 -2.97 -6.89 -21.24
N THR A 388 -1.91 -7.57 -21.69
CA THR A 388 -0.67 -6.93 -22.13
C THR A 388 -0.87 -6.05 -23.36
N LYS A 389 -1.65 -6.50 -24.35
CA LYS A 389 -1.98 -5.68 -25.54
C LYS A 389 -2.70 -4.40 -25.14
N LEU A 390 -3.68 -4.48 -24.24
CA LEU A 390 -4.41 -3.32 -23.73
C LEU A 390 -3.49 -2.36 -22.97
N VAL A 391 -2.61 -2.86 -22.10
CA VAL A 391 -1.63 -2.02 -21.39
C VAL A 391 -0.65 -1.37 -22.37
N GLY A 392 -0.16 -2.12 -23.37
CA GLY A 392 0.71 -1.59 -24.43
C GLY A 392 0.04 -0.49 -25.22
N PHE A 393 -1.23 -0.68 -25.60
CA PHE A 393 -2.03 0.34 -26.26
C PHE A 393 -2.21 1.60 -25.40
N ILE A 394 -2.55 1.46 -24.11
CA ILE A 394 -2.66 2.58 -23.17
C ILE A 394 -1.34 3.37 -23.07
N VAL A 395 -0.20 2.67 -23.07
CA VAL A 395 1.13 3.29 -23.03
C VAL A 395 1.44 4.03 -24.34
N GLN A 396 1.17 3.41 -25.48
CA GLN A 396 1.41 4.00 -26.81
C GLN A 396 0.57 5.26 -27.05
N GLU A 397 -0.69 5.26 -26.59
CA GLU A 397 -1.59 6.41 -26.68
C GLU A 397 -1.31 7.50 -25.62
N GLY A 398 -0.32 7.29 -24.74
CA GLY A 398 0.04 8.26 -23.68
C GLY A 398 -1.02 8.38 -22.58
N LEU A 399 -1.87 7.38 -22.39
CA LEU A 399 -3.00 7.41 -21.45
C LEU A 399 -2.63 6.90 -20.04
N THR A 400 -1.39 6.42 -19.84
CA THR A 400 -0.94 5.82 -18.57
C THR A 400 -1.08 6.74 -17.35
N GLN A 401 -0.95 8.05 -17.55
CA GLN A 401 -1.11 9.06 -16.49
C GLN A 401 -2.54 9.16 -15.95
N HIS A 402 -3.51 8.56 -16.65
CA HIS A 402 -4.91 8.53 -16.28
C HIS A 402 -5.38 7.16 -15.77
N LEU A 403 -4.49 6.17 -15.68
CA LEU A 403 -4.84 4.87 -15.11
C LEU A 403 -5.32 5.02 -13.65
N PRO A 404 -6.41 4.34 -13.25
CA PRO A 404 -6.88 4.34 -11.88
C PRO A 404 -5.93 3.54 -10.97
N ILE A 405 -5.98 3.80 -9.66
CA ILE A 405 -5.11 3.12 -8.67
C ILE A 405 -5.24 1.59 -8.71
N SER A 406 -6.43 1.09 -9.04
CA SER A 406 -6.70 -0.35 -9.20
C SER A 406 -5.80 -1.00 -10.24
N ALA A 407 -5.40 -0.28 -11.29
CA ALA A 407 -4.55 -0.80 -12.37
C ALA A 407 -3.26 -1.43 -11.86
N ILE A 408 -2.70 -0.94 -10.74
CA ILE A 408 -1.50 -1.49 -10.09
C ILE A 408 -1.68 -2.99 -9.79
N ALA A 409 -2.80 -3.37 -9.19
CA ALA A 409 -3.07 -4.76 -8.81
C ALA A 409 -3.28 -5.68 -10.02
N TYR A 410 -3.79 -5.14 -11.13
CA TYR A 410 -4.07 -5.90 -12.35
C TYR A 410 -2.87 -6.02 -13.28
N ILE A 411 -1.93 -5.06 -13.21
CA ILE A 411 -0.63 -5.13 -13.89
C ILE A 411 0.34 -6.05 -13.14
N ALA A 412 0.15 -6.25 -11.83
CA ALA A 412 1.05 -7.02 -10.98
C ALA A 412 1.29 -8.46 -11.47
N TYR A 413 0.23 -9.17 -11.84
CA TYR A 413 0.33 -10.57 -12.29
C TYR A 413 1.03 -10.71 -13.65
N PRO A 414 0.61 -9.99 -14.72
CA PRO A 414 1.35 -9.97 -15.98
C PRO A 414 2.81 -9.54 -15.81
N LEU A 415 3.08 -8.53 -14.99
CA LEU A 415 4.45 -8.07 -14.69
C LEU A 415 5.29 -9.16 -14.02
N MET A 416 4.72 -9.93 -13.09
CA MET A 416 5.40 -11.07 -12.47
C MET A 416 5.75 -12.12 -13.52
N LEU A 417 4.82 -12.49 -14.41
CA LEU A 417 5.07 -13.45 -15.47
C LEU A 417 6.14 -12.97 -16.46
N SER A 418 6.08 -11.71 -16.88
CA SER A 418 7.09 -11.12 -17.77
C SER A 418 8.48 -11.02 -17.11
N SER A 419 8.54 -10.78 -15.80
CA SER A 419 9.82 -10.79 -15.05
C SER A 419 10.44 -12.18 -14.98
N ILE A 420 9.60 -13.22 -15.05
CA ILE A 420 10.01 -14.62 -15.11
C ILE A 420 10.54 -14.93 -16.52
N ASP A 421 9.83 -14.53 -17.57
CA ASP A 421 10.29 -14.69 -18.97
C ASP A 421 11.72 -14.18 -19.18
N GLU A 422 12.06 -13.01 -18.64
CA GLU A 422 13.42 -12.45 -18.71
C GLU A 422 14.49 -13.34 -18.06
N ARG A 423 14.14 -14.14 -17.04
CA ARG A 423 15.05 -15.09 -16.37
C ARG A 423 15.31 -16.34 -17.19
N ILE A 424 14.36 -16.72 -18.04
CA ILE A 424 14.27 -18.03 -18.65
C ILE A 424 14.62 -18.02 -20.13
N ALA A 425 14.18 -16.98 -20.84
CA ALA A 425 14.30 -16.91 -22.28
C ALA A 425 15.80 -16.94 -22.67
N PRO A 426 16.22 -17.83 -23.58
CA PRO A 426 17.54 -17.68 -24.19
C PRO A 426 17.59 -16.30 -24.85
N LYS A 427 18.72 -15.60 -24.72
CA LYS A 427 18.96 -14.29 -25.37
C LYS A 427 19.02 -14.48 -26.89
N ASP A 428 17.89 -14.71 -27.52
CA ASP A 428 17.74 -14.74 -28.97
C ASP A 428 17.44 -13.30 -29.43
N PRO A 429 18.28 -12.70 -30.28
CA PRO A 429 18.11 -11.32 -30.72
C PRO A 429 16.93 -11.10 -31.70
N GLU A 430 16.16 -12.14 -32.04
CA GLU A 430 15.05 -12.06 -33.01
C GLU A 430 13.64 -12.01 -32.38
N SER A 431 13.46 -12.16 -31.05
CA SER A 431 12.15 -11.92 -30.39
C SER A 431 12.07 -10.48 -29.89
N ASP A 432 11.87 -9.54 -30.81
CA ASP A 432 11.64 -8.12 -30.48
C ASP A 432 10.25 -7.90 -29.86
N GLU A 433 9.26 -8.75 -30.15
CA GLU A 433 7.88 -8.59 -29.69
C GLU A 433 7.72 -8.94 -28.19
N ASP A 434 8.27 -10.06 -27.71
CA ASP A 434 8.15 -10.46 -26.29
C ASP A 434 8.94 -9.54 -25.35
N GLN A 435 10.11 -9.05 -25.79
CA GLN A 435 10.88 -8.04 -25.04
C GLN A 435 10.18 -6.67 -24.99
N LEU A 436 9.37 -6.35 -26.01
CA LEU A 436 8.59 -5.11 -26.05
C LEU A 436 7.40 -5.17 -25.08
N LEU A 437 6.78 -6.34 -24.93
CA LEU A 437 5.63 -6.57 -24.04
C LEU A 437 5.98 -6.38 -22.56
N THR A 438 7.12 -6.89 -22.10
CA THR A 438 7.62 -6.69 -20.72
C THR A 438 7.86 -5.22 -20.39
N ARG A 439 8.30 -4.43 -21.38
CA ARG A 439 8.55 -2.99 -21.20
C ARG A 439 7.26 -2.21 -20.95
N TYR A 440 6.12 -2.60 -21.52
CA TYR A 440 4.87 -1.88 -21.33
C TYR A 440 4.36 -1.97 -19.90
N HIS A 441 4.37 -3.17 -19.28
CA HIS A 441 3.95 -3.34 -17.89
C HIS A 441 4.88 -2.63 -16.91
N ALA A 442 6.19 -2.72 -17.11
CA ALA A 442 7.17 -2.01 -16.29
C ALA A 442 7.02 -0.49 -16.41
N GLN A 443 6.85 0.03 -17.63
CA GLN A 443 6.60 1.45 -17.88
C GLN A 443 5.28 1.91 -17.26
N ALA A 444 4.21 1.13 -17.39
CA ALA A 444 2.92 1.43 -16.77
C ALA A 444 3.03 1.48 -15.24
N MET A 445 3.69 0.48 -14.64
CA MET A 445 3.95 0.44 -13.20
C MET A 445 4.79 1.64 -12.73
N HIS A 446 5.85 2.01 -13.45
CA HIS A 446 6.68 3.17 -13.16
C HIS A 446 5.89 4.49 -13.21
N LEU A 447 5.05 4.69 -14.23
CA LEU A 447 4.22 5.90 -14.33
C LEU A 447 3.12 5.94 -13.26
N CYS A 448 2.55 4.79 -12.87
CA CYS A 448 1.69 4.69 -11.70
C CYS A 448 2.45 5.02 -10.40
N SER A 449 3.72 4.63 -10.28
CA SER A 449 4.58 4.92 -9.12
C SER A 449 4.82 6.40 -8.88
N LYS A 450 4.71 7.25 -9.90
CA LYS A 450 4.78 8.71 -9.74
C LYS A 450 3.56 9.29 -9.00
N ARG A 451 2.43 8.56 -9.00
CA ARG A 451 1.12 9.05 -8.53
C ARG A 451 0.63 8.30 -7.29
N PHE A 452 0.97 7.02 -7.18
CA PHE A 452 0.51 6.12 -6.12
C PHE A 452 1.72 5.50 -5.42
N GLU A 453 1.82 5.68 -4.10
CA GLU A 453 2.90 5.11 -3.28
C GLU A 453 2.97 3.58 -3.43
N GLY A 454 1.81 2.93 -3.37
CA GLY A 454 1.74 1.48 -3.41
C GLY A 454 2.22 0.79 -4.69
N ALA A 455 2.39 1.49 -5.81
CA ALA A 455 2.98 0.88 -7.01
C ALA A 455 4.45 0.49 -6.80
N GLU A 456 5.20 1.26 -6.02
CA GLU A 456 6.59 0.94 -5.67
C GLU A 456 6.65 -0.27 -4.74
N ASP A 457 5.70 -0.35 -3.81
CA ASP A 457 5.59 -1.46 -2.87
C ASP A 457 5.23 -2.77 -3.58
N ILE A 458 4.20 -2.77 -4.43
CA ILE A 458 3.83 -3.94 -5.23
C ILE A 458 5.00 -4.38 -6.13
N SER A 459 5.68 -3.43 -6.79
CA SER A 459 6.85 -3.76 -7.61
C SER A 459 7.95 -4.44 -6.80
N ARG A 460 8.25 -3.94 -5.59
CA ARG A 460 9.26 -4.52 -4.70
C ARG A 460 8.89 -5.95 -4.28
N MET A 461 7.62 -6.16 -3.95
CA MET A 461 7.12 -7.49 -3.58
C MET A 461 7.20 -8.49 -4.74
N ILE A 462 6.84 -8.08 -5.96
CA ILE A 462 6.98 -8.94 -7.15
C ILE A 462 8.44 -9.35 -7.34
N THR A 463 9.37 -8.40 -7.25
CA THR A 463 10.81 -8.69 -7.33
C THR A 463 11.24 -9.72 -6.29
N GLN A 464 10.83 -9.54 -5.03
CA GLN A 464 11.15 -10.48 -3.95
C GLN A 464 10.55 -11.87 -4.19
N ILE A 465 9.30 -11.96 -4.66
CA ILE A 465 8.62 -13.23 -4.98
C ILE A 465 9.36 -13.96 -6.11
N VAL A 466 9.69 -13.25 -7.20
CA VAL A 466 10.38 -13.83 -8.37
C VAL A 466 11.79 -14.28 -8.00
N GLN A 467 12.51 -13.52 -7.16
CA GLN A 467 13.86 -13.87 -6.70
C GLN A 467 13.87 -15.04 -5.71
N SER A 468 12.91 -15.09 -4.79
CA SER A 468 12.82 -16.15 -3.77
C SER A 468 12.23 -17.46 -4.29
N THR A 469 11.55 -17.44 -5.43
CA THR A 469 11.03 -18.66 -6.05
C THR A 469 12.10 -19.35 -6.89
N PRO A 470 12.53 -20.57 -6.55
CA PRO A 470 13.44 -21.35 -7.38
C PRO A 470 12.70 -21.80 -8.63
N ILE A 471 13.03 -21.21 -9.79
CA ILE A 471 12.50 -21.66 -11.08
C ILE A 471 13.41 -22.80 -11.56
N GLN A 472 12.87 -24.01 -11.62
CA GLN A 472 13.58 -25.20 -12.08
C GLN A 472 12.88 -25.74 -13.33
N LEU A 473 13.66 -26.04 -14.35
CA LEU A 473 13.16 -26.55 -15.61
C LEU A 473 13.64 -27.97 -15.88
N PRO A 474 12.84 -28.81 -16.56
CA PRO A 474 13.30 -30.14 -16.95
C PRO A 474 14.57 -30.06 -17.80
N LEU A 475 15.67 -30.64 -17.31
CA LEU A 475 16.87 -30.89 -18.10
C LEU A 475 16.53 -31.91 -19.20
N ARG A 476 16.78 -31.56 -20.47
CA ARG A 476 16.71 -32.56 -21.56
C ARG A 476 17.80 -33.62 -21.38
N PRO A 477 17.53 -34.90 -21.70
CA PRO A 477 18.57 -35.92 -21.81
C PRO A 477 19.56 -35.53 -22.90
N HIS A 478 20.86 -35.61 -22.62
CA HIS A 478 21.90 -35.53 -23.64
C HIS A 478 21.66 -36.61 -24.69
N SER A 479 21.41 -36.19 -25.94
CA SER A 479 21.56 -37.06 -27.11
C SER A 479 23.00 -37.62 -27.12
N GLN A 480 23.10 -38.94 -27.27
CA GLN A 480 24.33 -39.73 -27.28
C GLN A 480 25.43 -39.14 -28.19
N PRO A 481 26.72 -39.39 -27.88
CA PRO A 481 27.82 -38.94 -28.74
C PRO A 481 27.78 -39.67 -30.10
N PRO A 482 28.25 -39.02 -31.18
CA PRO A 482 28.06 -39.52 -32.54
C PRO A 482 28.92 -40.76 -32.79
N GLY A 483 28.28 -41.94 -32.78
CA GLY A 483 28.83 -43.18 -33.34
C GLY A 483 28.69 -43.19 -34.86
N ARG A 484 29.84 -43.29 -35.53
CA ARG A 484 30.10 -43.67 -36.94
C ARG A 484 28.94 -43.62 -37.95
N ARG A 485 29.13 -42.74 -38.94
CA ARG A 485 28.48 -42.71 -40.27
C ARG A 485 28.35 -44.11 -40.90
N GLN A 486 27.15 -44.41 -41.40
CA GLN A 486 26.99 -45.05 -42.71
C GLN A 486 25.99 -44.25 -43.54
N SER A 487 26.34 -44.16 -44.82
CA SER A 487 25.84 -43.29 -45.87
C SER A 487 24.62 -43.87 -46.60
N SER A 488 23.60 -43.03 -46.86
CA SER A 488 22.89 -43.00 -48.15
C SER A 488 21.85 -41.87 -48.21
N GLY A 489 22.12 -40.87 -49.07
CA GLY A 489 21.20 -40.41 -50.13
C GLY A 489 19.88 -39.70 -49.80
N ALA A 490 19.81 -38.45 -50.30
CA ALA A 490 18.65 -37.76 -50.90
C ALA A 490 17.67 -36.96 -50.00
N GLU A 491 17.84 -35.63 -50.12
CA GLU A 491 16.84 -34.57 -50.25
C GLU A 491 15.59 -34.53 -49.34
N GLY A 492 15.63 -33.54 -48.45
CA GLY A 492 14.48 -32.97 -47.77
C GLY A 492 14.97 -31.81 -46.92
N ALA A 493 14.96 -30.59 -47.47
CA ALA A 493 15.28 -29.37 -46.73
C ALA A 493 14.24 -29.16 -45.61
N LEU A 494 14.54 -29.69 -44.43
CA LEU A 494 13.81 -29.39 -43.20
C LEU A 494 14.42 -28.12 -42.60
N SER A 495 13.64 -27.05 -42.65
CA SER A 495 13.83 -25.85 -41.83
C SER A 495 14.09 -26.27 -40.36
N PRO A 496 15.00 -25.61 -39.63
CA PRO A 496 15.16 -25.88 -38.21
C PRO A 496 13.84 -25.55 -37.49
N PRO A 497 13.38 -26.38 -36.55
CA PRO A 497 12.11 -26.14 -35.86
C PRO A 497 12.25 -24.87 -35.02
N SER A 498 11.36 -23.90 -35.26
CA SER A 498 11.22 -22.70 -34.44
C SER A 498 10.95 -23.11 -32.99
N LYS A 499 11.86 -22.74 -32.09
CA LYS A 499 11.73 -23.01 -30.65
C LYS A 499 10.80 -21.95 -30.05
N SER A 500 9.50 -22.21 -30.02
CA SER A 500 8.51 -21.28 -29.47
C SER A 500 8.51 -21.27 -27.92
N LEU A 501 8.58 -20.06 -27.35
CA LEU A 501 8.40 -19.75 -25.92
C LEU A 501 7.07 -20.27 -25.35
N THR A 502 6.06 -20.52 -26.19
CA THR A 502 4.76 -21.07 -25.80
C THR A 502 4.89 -22.45 -25.14
N LYS A 503 5.86 -23.28 -25.60
CA LYS A 503 6.09 -24.61 -25.04
C LYS A 503 6.68 -24.58 -23.62
N TYR A 504 7.35 -23.49 -23.27
CA TYR A 504 7.93 -23.27 -21.95
C TYR A 504 6.85 -23.02 -20.90
N TRP A 505 5.92 -22.11 -21.21
CA TRP A 505 4.80 -21.77 -20.35
C TRP A 505 3.88 -22.97 -20.13
N ASP A 506 3.64 -23.77 -21.16
CA ASP A 506 2.88 -25.02 -21.06
C ASP A 506 3.54 -26.03 -20.09
N GLU A 507 4.87 -26.00 -19.93
CA GLU A 507 5.59 -26.84 -18.97
C GLU A 507 5.64 -26.21 -17.57
N LEU A 508 5.84 -24.89 -17.43
CA LEU A 508 5.82 -24.23 -16.12
C LEU A 508 4.43 -24.30 -15.47
N PHE A 509 3.36 -24.17 -16.25
CA PHE A 509 1.98 -24.14 -15.76
C PHE A 509 1.56 -25.43 -15.06
N ILE A 510 2.11 -26.57 -15.48
CA ILE A 510 1.86 -27.87 -14.84
C ILE A 510 2.77 -28.12 -13.63
N THR A 511 3.68 -27.20 -13.30
CA THR A 511 4.57 -27.33 -12.14
C THR A 511 3.98 -26.67 -10.90
N ARG A 512 4.35 -27.21 -9.73
CA ARG A 512 4.08 -26.59 -8.42
C ARG A 512 4.70 -25.19 -8.27
N GLN A 513 5.70 -24.86 -9.09
CA GLN A 513 6.35 -23.55 -9.04
C GLN A 513 5.43 -22.44 -9.53
N TYR A 514 4.63 -22.68 -10.56
CA TYR A 514 3.60 -21.73 -10.99
C TYR A 514 2.60 -21.45 -9.87
N MET A 515 2.12 -22.51 -9.21
CA MET A 515 1.19 -22.38 -8.09
C MET A 515 1.80 -21.63 -6.91
N ARG A 516 3.07 -21.89 -6.59
CA ARG A 516 3.82 -21.17 -5.57
C ARG A 516 3.92 -19.68 -5.90
N LEU A 517 4.28 -19.31 -7.13
CA LEU A 517 4.36 -17.92 -7.59
C LEU A 517 3.02 -17.21 -7.47
N ARG A 518 1.97 -17.82 -8.01
CA ARG A 518 0.60 -17.29 -7.97
C ARG A 518 0.11 -17.09 -6.53
N LEU A 519 0.27 -18.08 -5.66
CA LEU A 519 -0.13 -17.98 -4.26
C LEU A 519 0.69 -16.93 -3.51
N SER A 520 1.96 -16.79 -3.84
CA SER A 520 2.81 -15.76 -3.23
C SER A 520 2.37 -14.35 -3.59
N LEU A 521 1.99 -14.14 -4.86
CA LEU A 521 1.45 -12.86 -5.29
C LEU A 521 0.08 -12.59 -4.66
N ASP A 522 -0.81 -13.57 -4.64
CA ASP A 522 -2.12 -13.42 -3.99
C ASP A 522 -1.96 -13.08 -2.50
N TYR A 523 -1.07 -13.79 -1.78
CA TYR A 523 -0.74 -13.49 -0.39
C TYR A 523 -0.24 -12.05 -0.22
N ALA A 524 0.64 -11.59 -1.10
CA ALA A 524 1.18 -10.23 -1.06
C ALA A 524 0.12 -9.16 -1.30
N LEU A 525 -0.79 -9.38 -2.25
CA LEU A 525 -1.91 -8.46 -2.53
C LEU A 525 -2.93 -8.40 -1.39
N ILE A 526 -3.12 -9.52 -0.68
CA ILE A 526 -4.02 -9.60 0.47
C ILE A 526 -3.44 -8.87 1.68
N THR A 527 -2.21 -9.22 2.05
CA THR A 527 -1.59 -8.85 3.33
C THR A 527 -0.78 -7.55 3.24
N GLY A 528 -0.40 -7.14 2.03
CA GLY A 528 0.53 -6.03 1.81
C GLY A 528 2.00 -6.39 2.07
N ARG A 529 2.35 -7.67 2.26
CA ARG A 529 3.73 -8.15 2.44
C ARG A 529 3.98 -9.47 1.70
N PRO A 530 5.20 -9.77 1.24
CA PRO A 530 5.50 -11.08 0.66
C PRO A 530 5.31 -12.21 1.70
N PRO A 531 5.00 -13.44 1.27
CA PRO A 531 4.91 -14.59 2.16
C PRO A 531 6.30 -15.02 2.67
N THR A 532 6.34 -15.52 3.90
CA THR A 532 7.45 -16.31 4.45
C THR A 532 7.23 -17.81 4.19
N GLU A 533 8.22 -18.66 4.48
CA GLU A 533 8.08 -20.12 4.33
C GLU A 533 6.95 -20.72 5.17
N LEU A 534 6.52 -20.04 6.24
CA LEU A 534 5.42 -20.47 7.10
C LEU A 534 4.04 -20.04 6.59
N ASP A 535 4.00 -19.07 5.66
CA ASP A 535 2.75 -18.48 5.17
C ASP A 535 2.13 -19.27 4.00
N LEU A 536 2.91 -20.16 3.36
CA LEU A 536 2.44 -20.98 2.23
C LEU A 536 2.26 -22.45 2.65
N PRO A 537 1.29 -23.19 2.08
CA PRO A 537 1.12 -24.61 2.37
C PRO A 537 2.38 -25.42 2.11
N THR A 538 2.78 -26.24 3.08
CA THR A 538 3.92 -27.18 2.98
C THR A 538 3.80 -28.11 1.78
N SER A 539 2.56 -28.42 1.39
CA SER A 539 2.17 -29.25 0.27
C SER A 539 2.63 -28.73 -1.11
N ILE A 540 2.93 -27.43 -1.20
CA ILE A 540 3.40 -26.69 -2.38
C ILE A 540 4.89 -26.32 -2.25
N LEU A 541 5.46 -26.37 -1.04
CA LEU A 541 6.88 -26.07 -0.75
C LEU A 541 7.83 -27.26 -0.98
N HIS A 542 7.35 -28.51 -0.89
CA HIS A 542 8.18 -29.70 -1.11
C HIS A 542 8.29 -30.07 -2.60
N ASP A 543 9.49 -29.89 -3.17
CA ASP A 543 9.90 -30.44 -4.47
C ASP A 543 10.29 -31.92 -4.33
N VAL A 544 9.70 -32.77 -5.17
CA VAL A 544 10.12 -34.17 -5.30
C VAL A 544 11.39 -34.19 -6.15
N GLY A 545 12.46 -34.76 -5.61
CA GLY A 545 13.83 -34.58 -6.10
C GLY A 545 14.07 -34.85 -7.58
N ILE A 546 14.48 -33.80 -8.31
CA ILE A 546 15.12 -33.90 -9.64
C ILE A 546 16.37 -33.00 -9.64
N LYS A 547 17.46 -33.45 -10.29
CA LYS A 547 18.80 -32.83 -10.25
C LYS A 547 18.86 -31.45 -10.96
N ARG A 548 19.83 -30.64 -10.51
CA ARG A 548 19.83 -29.17 -10.38
C ARG A 548 20.59 -28.40 -11.48
N LEU A 549 20.11 -27.20 -11.81
CA LEU A 549 20.89 -26.05 -12.29
C LEU A 549 20.43 -24.81 -11.50
N ALA A 550 21.37 -24.09 -10.90
CA ALA A 550 21.09 -22.86 -10.15
C ALA A 550 21.40 -21.64 -11.05
N TYR A 551 20.39 -20.81 -11.33
CA TYR A 551 20.61 -19.48 -11.91
C TYR A 551 20.91 -18.48 -10.78
N GLY A 552 21.99 -17.69 -10.93
CA GLY A 552 22.46 -16.72 -9.93
C GLY A 552 21.49 -15.54 -9.69
N PRO A 553 21.74 -14.74 -8.64
CA PRO A 553 20.90 -13.59 -8.29
C PRO A 553 20.93 -12.51 -9.38
N ILE A 554 19.77 -11.92 -9.67
CA ILE A 554 19.61 -10.84 -10.64
C ILE A 554 19.72 -9.49 -9.93
N HIS A 555 20.68 -8.67 -10.33
CA HIS A 555 20.91 -7.32 -9.77
C HIS A 555 20.08 -6.20 -10.45
N SER A 556 19.17 -6.50 -11.38
CA SER A 556 18.52 -5.48 -12.23
C SER A 556 16.98 -5.48 -12.30
N LEU A 557 16.28 -6.21 -11.44
CA LEU A 557 14.81 -6.38 -11.51
C LEU A 557 14.03 -5.48 -10.54
N SER A 558 14.29 -4.18 -10.45
CA SER A 558 13.22 -3.28 -10.02
C SER A 558 12.50 -2.79 -11.29
N ALA A 559 11.18 -3.01 -11.37
CA ALA A 559 10.36 -2.51 -12.47
C ALA A 559 10.45 -0.99 -12.61
N THR A 560 10.87 -0.30 -11.54
CA THR A 560 11.17 1.14 -11.51
C THR A 560 12.55 1.48 -12.08
N THR A 561 13.54 0.57 -12.04
CA THR A 561 14.91 0.74 -12.60
C THR A 561 15.08 0.20 -14.02
N LEU A 562 14.15 -0.61 -14.55
CA LEU A 562 14.21 -1.14 -15.92
C LEU A 562 14.08 -0.04 -17.00
N TYR A 563 13.65 1.17 -16.63
CA TYR A 563 13.64 2.31 -17.56
C TYR A 563 14.91 3.15 -17.41
N THR A 564 15.92 2.85 -18.24
CA THR A 564 17.02 3.77 -18.55
C THR A 564 16.88 4.23 -20.00
N PRO A 565 16.66 5.53 -20.27
CA PRO A 565 16.70 6.02 -21.64
C PRO A 565 18.14 5.90 -22.15
N ARG A 566 18.38 5.03 -23.14
CA ARG A 566 19.68 4.94 -23.81
C ARG A 566 20.03 6.31 -24.41
N LYS A 567 21.07 6.96 -23.90
CA LYS A 567 21.76 8.05 -24.61
C LYS A 567 22.27 7.50 -25.95
N ARG A 568 21.61 7.84 -27.06
CA ARG A 568 22.08 7.47 -28.41
C ARG A 568 23.33 8.30 -28.75
N ARG A 569 24.37 7.63 -29.26
CA ARG A 569 25.47 8.25 -30.01
C ARG A 569 24.90 8.88 -31.27
N ALA A 570 25.39 10.07 -31.59
CA ALA A 570 25.02 10.83 -32.78
C ALA A 570 25.62 10.19 -34.05
N SER A 571 25.08 9.07 -34.54
CA SER A 571 25.40 8.55 -35.89
C SER A 571 24.49 7.42 -36.41
N GLU A 572 23.24 7.27 -35.96
CA GLU A 572 22.32 6.27 -36.55
C GLU A 572 20.98 6.91 -36.93
N SER A 573 20.82 7.18 -38.22
CA SER A 573 19.56 7.55 -38.86
C SER A 573 18.79 6.29 -39.24
N VAL A 574 17.70 5.99 -38.53
CA VAL A 574 16.64 5.10 -39.00
C VAL A 574 15.29 5.71 -38.62
N ALA A 575 14.44 5.87 -39.62
CA ALA A 575 13.10 6.45 -39.53
C ALA A 575 12.15 5.55 -38.70
N GLY A 576 11.26 6.19 -37.94
CA GLY A 576 10.16 5.53 -37.23
C GLY A 576 10.33 5.47 -35.71
N LEU A 577 10.02 6.57 -35.02
CA LEU A 577 9.59 6.66 -33.60
C LEU A 577 9.19 8.13 -33.32
N PRO A 578 8.08 8.43 -32.62
CA PRO A 578 7.63 9.81 -32.43
C PRO A 578 8.52 10.57 -31.44
N ARG A 579 8.80 11.84 -31.77
CA ARG A 579 9.41 12.84 -30.89
C ARG A 579 8.54 13.07 -29.65
N VAL A 580 9.19 13.18 -28.49
CA VAL A 580 8.62 13.86 -27.32
C VAL A 580 8.37 15.32 -27.74
N ILE A 581 7.11 15.69 -27.85
CA ILE A 581 6.69 17.06 -28.05
C ILE A 581 6.42 17.63 -26.64
N GLU A 582 7.39 18.35 -26.09
CA GLU A 582 7.10 19.40 -25.11
C GLU A 582 6.53 20.58 -25.91
N LEU A 583 5.25 20.91 -25.70
CA LEU A 583 4.63 22.10 -26.25
C LEU A 583 4.75 23.23 -25.21
N ASP A 584 5.67 24.14 -25.48
CA ASP A 584 5.58 25.54 -25.08
C ASP A 584 4.31 26.14 -25.70
N GLU A 585 3.38 26.60 -24.86
CA GLU A 585 2.26 27.41 -25.32
C GLU A 585 2.71 28.87 -25.50
N LYS A 586 2.79 29.29 -26.77
CA LYS A 586 2.88 30.69 -27.15
C LYS A 586 1.52 31.35 -26.93
N LEU A 587 1.53 32.38 -26.09
CA LEU A 587 0.52 33.43 -26.00
C LEU A 587 0.26 34.03 -27.39
N SER A 588 -1.01 34.06 -27.78
CA SER A 588 -1.52 34.97 -28.80
C SER A 588 -2.39 36.01 -28.10
N ASP A 589 -1.92 37.25 -28.15
CA ASP A 589 -2.67 38.46 -27.87
C ASP A 589 -3.92 38.51 -28.77
N ASP A 590 -5.08 38.81 -28.18
CA ASP A 590 -6.07 39.62 -28.89
C ASP A 590 -6.86 40.48 -27.90
N GLU A 591 -7.13 41.70 -28.35
CA GLU A 591 -7.56 42.86 -27.57
C GLU A 591 -9.08 42.90 -27.33
N GLY A 592 -9.46 43.64 -26.28
CA GLY A 592 -10.63 44.52 -26.33
C GLY A 592 -11.90 44.02 -25.64
N LEU A 593 -12.18 44.57 -24.45
CA LEU A 593 -13.09 45.71 -24.28
C LEU A 593 -13.53 45.82 -22.81
N THR A 594 -13.14 46.95 -22.24
CA THR A 594 -13.59 47.53 -20.97
C THR A 594 -15.09 47.82 -20.99
N GLU A 595 -15.78 47.54 -19.88
CA GLU A 595 -16.86 48.43 -19.43
C GLU A 595 -17.00 48.40 -17.90
N HIS A 596 -16.87 49.59 -17.32
CA HIS A 596 -17.13 49.94 -15.93
C HIS A 596 -18.63 50.03 -15.69
N VAL A 597 -19.12 49.49 -14.56
CA VAL A 597 -20.29 50.04 -13.87
C VAL A 597 -20.05 49.98 -12.36
N GLU A 598 -19.96 51.18 -11.76
CA GLU A 598 -20.05 51.45 -10.33
C GLU A 598 -21.52 51.51 -9.85
N ILE A 599 -21.68 51.62 -8.51
CA ILE A 599 -22.85 52.16 -7.77
C ILE A 599 -23.93 51.08 -7.47
N SER A 600 -24.48 50.86 -6.27
CA SER A 600 -24.53 51.60 -4.99
C SER A 600 -24.90 50.67 -3.82
N ASN A 601 -24.49 51.10 -2.63
CA ASN A 601 -25.04 50.76 -1.31
C ASN A 601 -26.55 50.92 -1.19
N ASP A 602 -27.18 50.11 -0.32
CA ASP A 602 -27.93 50.56 0.87
C ASP A 602 -28.69 49.36 1.47
N LEU A 603 -28.37 48.93 2.70
CA LEU A 603 -28.86 49.38 4.02
C LEU A 603 -29.99 48.47 4.56
N THR A 604 -29.71 47.89 5.75
CA THR A 604 -30.61 47.79 6.94
C THR A 604 -31.89 46.94 6.83
N ALA A 605 -32.43 46.30 7.86
CA ALA A 605 -32.02 45.97 9.22
C ALA A 605 -33.12 45.05 9.84
N THR A 606 -32.74 44.31 10.89
CA THR A 606 -33.51 44.00 12.12
C THR A 606 -34.82 43.19 12.09
N SER A 607 -34.79 42.04 12.78
CA SER A 607 -35.56 41.69 14.02
C SER A 607 -35.39 40.16 14.24
N THR A 608 -34.78 39.58 15.28
CA THR A 608 -35.00 39.55 16.74
C THR A 608 -36.41 39.25 17.24
N GLN A 609 -36.63 37.98 17.65
CA GLN A 609 -37.32 37.50 18.87
C GLN A 609 -37.13 35.96 18.91
N LEU A 610 -36.39 35.34 19.86
CA LEU A 610 -36.75 34.98 21.26
C LEU A 610 -38.09 34.22 21.33
N VAL A 611 -38.33 33.07 21.99
CA VAL A 611 -37.63 32.16 22.92
C VAL A 611 -38.58 30.95 23.04
N GLN A 612 -38.09 29.71 23.13
CA GLN A 612 -38.57 28.77 24.17
C GLN A 612 -37.63 27.57 24.34
N ARG A 613 -37.26 27.38 25.62
CA ARG A 613 -36.40 26.37 26.22
C ARG A 613 -37.29 25.27 26.80
N GLU A 614 -37.04 24.03 26.43
CA GLU A 614 -37.18 22.79 27.22
C GLU A 614 -36.19 21.81 26.56
N GLY A 615 -35.39 20.98 27.21
CA GLY A 615 -35.15 20.57 28.58
C GLY A 615 -34.18 19.39 28.46
N ASN A 616 -33.10 19.39 29.23
CA ASN A 616 -32.03 18.38 29.20
C ASN A 616 -32.55 16.94 29.25
N SER A 617 -32.02 16.06 28.39
CA SER A 617 -31.70 14.69 28.82
C SER A 617 -30.32 14.28 28.27
N ILE A 618 -29.44 13.98 29.21
CA ILE A 618 -28.11 13.42 29.00
C ILE A 618 -28.31 11.95 28.69
N SER A 619 -28.00 11.52 27.46
CA SER A 619 -27.81 10.10 27.15
C SER A 619 -26.37 9.87 26.69
N SER A 620 -25.63 9.24 27.58
CA SER A 620 -24.30 8.72 27.34
C SER A 620 -24.36 7.38 26.58
N ARG A 621 -23.39 7.17 25.68
CA ARG A 621 -22.86 5.89 25.10
C ARG A 621 -23.54 5.38 23.81
N PRO A 622 -22.88 4.52 22.99
CA PRO A 622 -21.61 3.80 23.22
C PRO A 622 -20.52 3.92 22.14
N HIS A 623 -19.29 3.66 22.58
CA HIS A 623 -18.11 3.39 21.78
C HIS A 623 -18.25 1.99 21.17
N PHE A 624 -18.24 1.87 19.83
CA PHE A 624 -18.31 0.59 19.13
C PHE A 624 -16.90 0.18 18.68
N ASP A 625 -16.41 -0.90 19.27
CA ASP A 625 -15.16 -1.57 18.95
C ASP A 625 -15.40 -2.51 17.74
N TYR A 626 -14.89 -2.13 16.57
CA TYR A 626 -15.12 -2.84 15.30
C TYR A 626 -14.20 -4.06 15.11
N ASP A 627 -13.21 -4.29 15.98
CA ASP A 627 -12.29 -5.43 15.87
C ASP A 627 -12.93 -6.75 16.33
N ALA A 628 -14.05 -6.69 17.08
CA ALA A 628 -14.71 -7.88 17.63
C ALA A 628 -15.59 -8.65 16.62
N ILE A 629 -16.03 -8.02 15.52
CA ILE A 629 -17.00 -8.65 14.59
C ILE A 629 -16.32 -9.57 13.57
N TRP A 630 -15.01 -9.41 13.33
CA TRP A 630 -14.26 -10.27 12.40
C TRP A 630 -13.73 -11.57 13.03
N ALA A 631 -13.77 -11.71 14.36
CA ALA A 631 -13.28 -12.89 15.07
C ALA A 631 -14.38 -13.94 15.38
N ALA A 632 -15.66 -13.61 15.20
CA ALA A 632 -16.77 -14.42 15.72
C ALA A 632 -17.29 -15.53 14.79
N ASN A 633 -16.79 -15.66 13.55
CA ASN A 633 -17.34 -16.62 12.56
C ASN A 633 -16.40 -17.77 12.18
N LEU A 634 -15.39 -18.10 12.99
CA LEU A 634 -14.43 -19.17 12.67
C LEU A 634 -14.31 -20.30 13.72
N PHE A 635 -15.17 -20.38 14.74
CA PHE A 635 -15.14 -21.50 15.69
C PHE A 635 -16.54 -21.94 16.13
N GLU A 636 -17.25 -22.63 15.25
CA GLU A 636 -18.23 -23.65 15.64
C GLU A 636 -17.93 -24.93 14.88
N GLU A 637 -17.13 -25.82 15.48
CA GLU A 637 -17.40 -27.25 15.58
C GLU A 637 -16.18 -27.97 16.22
N ILE A 638 -16.48 -29.04 16.95
CA ILE A 638 -15.57 -29.95 17.68
C ILE A 638 -15.16 -29.47 19.08
N THR A 639 -16.06 -29.66 20.04
CA THR A 639 -15.68 -30.15 21.38
C THR A 639 -16.69 -31.18 21.85
N ASP A 640 -16.33 -32.46 21.73
CA ASP A 640 -16.86 -33.51 22.60
C ASP A 640 -15.70 -34.30 23.20
N MET A 641 -15.71 -34.38 24.54
CA MET A 641 -15.03 -35.32 25.45
C MET A 641 -14.40 -34.66 26.70
N ARG A 642 -15.29 -34.45 27.69
CA ARG A 642 -15.21 -34.71 29.15
C ARG A 642 -13.82 -34.77 29.87
N TYR A 643 -13.66 -33.99 30.94
CA TYR A 643 -13.81 -34.38 32.38
C TYR A 643 -13.13 -33.35 33.34
N THR A 644 -13.95 -32.72 34.22
CA THR A 644 -13.81 -32.44 35.68
C THR A 644 -12.49 -31.90 36.31
N THR A 645 -12.39 -31.06 37.35
CA THR A 645 -13.23 -30.13 38.18
C THR A 645 -12.25 -29.48 39.20
N THR A 646 -12.56 -28.29 39.75
CA THR A 646 -12.19 -27.76 41.11
C THR A 646 -10.73 -27.30 41.38
N LEU A 647 -10.37 -26.27 42.18
CA LEU A 647 -10.92 -25.00 42.70
C LEU A 647 -9.83 -24.44 43.67
N VAL A 648 -9.62 -23.11 43.68
CA VAL A 648 -9.41 -22.23 44.89
C VAL A 648 -8.07 -22.18 45.69
N ASN A 649 -7.56 -20.93 45.77
CA ASN A 649 -6.86 -20.16 46.85
C ASN A 649 -5.75 -20.79 47.71
N CYS A 650 -4.62 -20.08 47.90
CA CYS A 650 -4.43 -19.12 49.02
C CYS A 650 -3.02 -18.48 49.07
N ILE A 651 -2.97 -17.24 49.55
CA ILE A 651 -1.79 -16.39 49.83
C ILE A 651 -1.37 -16.59 51.29
N ILE A 652 -0.07 -16.72 51.61
CA ILE A 652 0.53 -16.26 52.88
C ILE A 652 1.96 -15.71 52.64
N LYS A 653 2.17 -14.43 52.99
CA LYS A 653 3.47 -13.78 53.26
C LYS A 653 3.80 -13.87 54.75
N MET A 654 5.09 -13.87 55.14
CA MET A 654 5.71 -12.89 56.08
C MET A 654 7.05 -13.34 56.71
N ARG A 655 8.10 -12.50 56.59
CA ARG A 655 8.92 -11.82 57.65
C ARG A 655 10.45 -11.74 57.41
N LEU A 656 10.94 -10.49 57.49
CA LEU A 656 12.32 -9.94 57.65
C LEU A 656 12.67 -9.78 59.17
N PRO A 657 13.72 -9.05 59.64
CA PRO A 657 15.19 -8.91 59.33
C PRO A 657 16.12 -8.74 60.60
N PHE A 658 17.45 -8.52 60.43
CA PHE A 658 18.47 -7.72 61.23
C PHE A 658 19.87 -8.40 61.13
N ALA A 659 21.07 -7.78 61.06
CA ALA A 659 21.55 -6.39 61.18
C ALA A 659 23.03 -6.22 60.70
N ALA A 660 23.36 -4.99 60.26
CA ALA A 660 24.58 -4.14 60.41
C ALA A 660 26.01 -4.77 60.49
N LEU A 661 26.98 -4.44 59.60
CA LEU A 661 27.77 -3.19 59.37
C LEU A 661 29.10 -3.15 60.17
N VAL A 662 30.27 -3.05 59.50
CA VAL A 662 31.45 -2.22 59.88
C VAL A 662 32.61 -2.27 58.82
N LEU A 663 33.04 -1.05 58.42
CA LEU A 663 34.31 -0.50 57.87
C LEU A 663 35.04 -0.98 56.58
N THR A 664 34.91 -0.14 55.54
CA THR A 664 35.91 0.66 54.77
C THR A 664 37.39 0.24 54.56
N VAL A 665 37.74 0.13 53.25
CA VAL A 665 38.82 0.80 52.48
C VAL A 665 40.27 0.25 52.62
N ILE A 666 40.77 -0.45 51.58
CA ILE A 666 41.77 -0.03 50.55
C ILE A 666 42.15 -1.26 49.67
N SER A 667 41.88 -1.11 48.37
CA SER A 667 42.63 -1.60 47.20
C SER A 667 43.22 -3.02 47.16
N SER A 668 42.60 -3.87 46.35
CA SER A 668 43.31 -4.59 45.29
C SER A 668 42.30 -5.17 44.29
N VAL A 669 42.56 -4.91 43.01
CA VAL A 669 41.93 -5.49 41.82
C VAL A 669 41.54 -6.95 42.08
N GLN A 670 40.24 -7.20 42.22
CA GLN A 670 39.66 -8.51 41.92
C GLN A 670 38.74 -8.28 40.72
N SER A 671 39.20 -8.73 39.56
CA SER A 671 38.31 -9.05 38.45
C SER A 671 37.33 -10.08 39.00
N SER A 672 36.13 -9.64 39.38
CA SER A 672 35.03 -10.57 39.60
C SER A 672 34.88 -11.36 38.30
N PRO A 673 34.84 -12.70 38.34
CA PRO A 673 34.53 -13.46 37.14
C PRO A 673 33.16 -12.96 36.68
N VAL A 674 33.10 -12.41 35.47
CA VAL A 674 31.86 -11.95 34.86
C VAL A 674 30.90 -13.14 34.92
N ALA A 675 29.87 -13.01 35.76
CA ALA A 675 28.86 -14.04 35.88
C ALA A 675 28.19 -14.17 34.52
N LYS A 676 28.40 -15.31 33.86
CA LYS A 676 27.79 -15.61 32.56
C LYS A 676 26.27 -15.49 32.69
N ALA A 677 25.61 -14.88 31.70
CA ALA A 677 24.15 -14.75 31.68
C ALA A 677 23.50 -16.12 31.94
N GLU A 678 22.56 -16.17 32.89
CA GLU A 678 21.90 -17.42 33.29
C GLU A 678 21.07 -18.04 32.14
N LYS A 679 20.59 -17.19 31.21
CA LYS A 679 19.88 -17.57 29.99
C LYS A 679 20.48 -16.87 28.77
N PRO A 680 20.45 -17.49 27.57
CA PRO A 680 20.83 -16.79 26.36
C PRO A 680 19.91 -15.58 26.10
N PRO A 681 20.44 -14.47 25.56
CA PRO A 681 19.62 -13.31 25.28
C PRO A 681 18.71 -13.54 24.07
N ARG A 682 17.48 -13.01 24.14
CA ARG A 682 16.62 -12.78 22.99
C ARG A 682 16.39 -11.29 22.80
N PHE A 683 16.98 -10.73 21.76
CA PHE A 683 16.91 -9.30 21.46
C PHE A 683 15.64 -8.93 20.69
N PHE A 684 14.98 -7.87 21.11
CA PHE A 684 13.91 -7.19 20.38
C PHE A 684 14.36 -5.75 20.13
N LEU A 685 14.71 -5.42 18.89
CA LEU A 685 15.24 -4.09 18.57
C LEU A 685 14.10 -3.17 18.17
N ILE A 686 13.81 -2.13 18.96
CA ILE A 686 12.73 -1.18 18.67
C ILE A 686 13.33 0.20 18.38
N GLY A 687 12.76 0.89 17.39
CA GLY A 687 13.24 2.21 17.02
C GLY A 687 12.71 2.73 15.69
N ASP A 688 13.26 3.87 15.28
CA ASP A 688 12.94 4.54 14.03
C ASP A 688 13.67 3.93 12.81
N SER A 689 13.74 4.67 11.69
CA SER A 689 14.39 4.22 10.45
C SER A 689 15.89 3.94 10.59
N THR A 690 16.55 4.46 11.63
CA THR A 690 17.97 4.20 11.89
C THR A 690 18.22 2.89 12.66
N VAL A 691 17.15 2.18 13.06
CA VAL A 691 17.20 0.80 13.58
C VAL A 691 16.60 -0.19 12.58
N ALA A 692 15.59 0.25 11.81
CA ALA A 692 14.79 -0.57 10.90
C ALA A 692 15.59 -1.38 9.88
N VAL A 693 14.93 -2.38 9.31
CA VAL A 693 15.41 -3.13 8.13
C VAL A 693 15.58 -2.14 6.96
N ASP A 694 16.65 -2.29 6.20
CA ASP A 694 16.98 -1.48 5.02
C ASP A 694 17.14 0.02 5.34
N GLY A 695 18.22 0.37 6.04
CA GLY A 695 18.57 1.76 6.36
C GLY A 695 19.05 1.99 7.80
N GLY A 696 18.96 0.99 8.66
CA GLY A 696 19.28 1.07 10.08
C GLY A 696 20.32 0.06 10.53
N TRP A 697 20.97 0.31 11.68
CA TRP A 697 22.04 -0.55 12.19
C TRP A 697 21.53 -1.92 12.70
N GLY A 698 20.21 -2.09 12.88
CA GLY A 698 19.64 -3.24 13.56
C GLY A 698 19.96 -4.58 12.91
N ASN A 699 19.91 -4.68 11.57
CA ASN A 699 20.28 -5.91 10.87
C ASN A 699 21.78 -6.19 10.94
N GLY A 700 22.61 -5.14 10.90
CA GLY A 700 24.05 -5.26 11.12
C GLY A 700 24.41 -5.69 12.54
N PHE A 701 23.64 -5.29 13.55
CA PHE A 701 23.80 -5.82 14.92
C PHE A 701 23.45 -7.32 14.97
N LEU A 702 22.34 -7.72 14.33
CA LEU A 702 21.89 -9.12 14.32
C LEU A 702 22.78 -10.05 13.49
N SER A 703 23.51 -9.55 12.50
CA SER A 703 24.42 -10.37 11.69
C SER A 703 25.60 -10.93 12.51
N TYR A 704 25.93 -10.29 13.64
CA TYR A 704 26.93 -10.80 14.58
C TYR A 704 26.36 -11.79 15.60
N LEU A 705 25.04 -11.95 15.71
CA LEU A 705 24.42 -12.73 16.79
C LEU A 705 24.45 -14.23 16.48
N ASN A 706 24.95 -15.03 17.44
CA ASN A 706 25.08 -16.47 17.33
C ASN A 706 24.05 -17.22 18.18
N ALA A 707 23.56 -18.34 17.65
CA ALA A 707 22.75 -19.29 18.42
C ALA A 707 23.53 -19.78 19.67
N PRO A 708 22.85 -20.02 20.81
CA PRO A 708 21.39 -20.05 20.98
C PRO A 708 20.72 -18.69 21.15
N ALA A 709 21.45 -17.58 21.21
CA ALA A 709 20.83 -16.26 21.24
C ALA A 709 20.02 -16.03 19.96
N LYS A 710 18.96 -15.23 20.07
CA LYS A 710 18.08 -14.92 18.94
C LYS A 710 17.78 -13.43 18.93
N GLY A 711 17.48 -12.88 17.77
CA GLY A 711 17.10 -11.48 17.68
C GLY A 711 15.97 -11.27 16.69
N ASP A 712 15.29 -10.14 16.85
CA ASP A 712 14.19 -9.70 16.00
C ASP A 712 14.30 -8.17 15.84
N ASN A 713 14.54 -7.72 14.61
CA ASN A 713 14.59 -6.30 14.31
C ASN A 713 13.17 -5.78 14.08
N ARG A 714 12.66 -5.00 15.03
CA ARG A 714 11.34 -4.38 15.01
C ARG A 714 11.41 -2.87 14.83
N GLY A 715 12.54 -2.35 14.34
CA GLY A 715 12.62 -0.94 13.94
C GLY A 715 11.64 -0.65 12.81
N VAL A 716 11.00 0.51 12.85
CA VAL A 716 10.00 0.93 11.85
C VAL A 716 10.35 2.31 11.32
N SER A 717 10.57 2.37 10.01
CA SER A 717 10.91 3.63 9.35
C SER A 717 9.83 4.69 9.53
N GLY A 718 10.25 5.92 9.83
CA GLY A 718 9.35 7.06 10.06
C GLY A 718 8.63 7.06 11.41
N SER A 719 8.84 6.05 12.27
CA SER A 719 8.15 5.99 13.57
C SER A 719 8.74 6.97 14.61
N THR A 720 7.89 7.35 15.56
CA THR A 720 8.20 8.09 16.79
C THR A 720 7.92 7.19 18.00
N THR A 721 8.28 7.60 19.21
CA THR A 721 7.93 6.87 20.44
C THR A 721 6.42 6.65 20.59
N VAL A 722 5.60 7.52 20.00
CA VAL A 722 4.13 7.39 20.01
C VAL A 722 3.65 6.46 18.90
N SER A 723 4.02 6.74 17.65
CA SER A 723 3.51 5.96 16.51
C SER A 723 4.08 4.55 16.45
N TRP A 724 5.27 4.29 17.02
CA TRP A 724 5.80 2.93 17.10
C TRP A 724 4.91 2.02 17.95
N LYS A 725 4.29 2.53 19.02
CA LYS A 725 3.41 1.74 19.91
C LYS A 725 2.06 1.38 19.28
N SER A 726 1.64 2.05 18.20
CA SER A 726 0.34 1.81 17.57
C SER A 726 0.31 0.54 16.71
N ASN A 727 -0.85 0.23 16.14
CA ASN A 727 -1.07 -0.86 15.17
C ASN A 727 -0.64 -2.24 15.70
N GLY A 728 -0.91 -2.54 16.97
CA GLY A 728 -0.64 -3.83 17.61
C GLY A 728 0.84 -4.19 17.81
N ARG A 729 1.78 -3.32 17.43
CA ARG A 729 3.23 -3.54 17.61
C ARG A 729 3.60 -3.65 19.08
N TRP A 730 3.03 -2.78 19.91
CA TRP A 730 3.26 -2.81 21.34
C TRP A 730 2.79 -4.12 21.97
N ASP A 731 1.57 -4.55 21.66
CA ASP A 731 1.02 -5.80 22.20
C ASP A 731 1.84 -7.02 21.74
N THR A 732 2.29 -7.01 20.49
CA THR A 732 3.17 -8.04 19.94
C THR A 732 4.56 -8.05 20.59
N LEU A 733 5.09 -6.88 20.99
CA LEU A 733 6.30 -6.77 21.80
C LEU A 733 6.09 -7.36 23.19
N ILE A 734 5.07 -6.93 23.92
CA ILE A 734 4.79 -7.41 25.28
C ILE A 734 4.56 -8.93 25.28
N LYS A 735 3.78 -9.46 24.34
CA LYS A 735 3.57 -10.90 24.17
C LYS A 735 4.87 -11.64 23.84
N GLY A 736 5.70 -11.08 22.96
CA GLY A 736 7.00 -11.65 22.60
C GLY A 736 7.97 -11.71 23.79
N ILE A 737 8.02 -10.66 24.60
CA ILE A 737 8.79 -10.63 25.85
C ILE A 737 8.27 -11.73 26.77
N GLY A 738 6.96 -11.79 27.01
CA GLY A 738 6.33 -12.79 27.88
C GLY A 738 6.66 -14.22 27.47
N ALA A 739 6.57 -14.53 26.18
CA ALA A 739 6.87 -15.85 25.64
C ALA A 739 8.36 -16.22 25.76
N ALA A 740 9.27 -15.24 25.68
CA ALA A 740 10.71 -15.49 25.70
C ALA A 740 11.26 -15.81 27.10
N LYS A 741 10.66 -15.28 28.18
CA LYS A 741 11.23 -15.35 29.55
C LYS A 741 11.53 -16.74 30.07
N ALA A 742 10.79 -17.76 29.61
CA ALA A 742 11.00 -19.12 30.07
C ALA A 742 12.38 -19.64 29.66
N GLU A 743 12.78 -19.38 28.41
CA GLU A 743 13.97 -19.94 27.77
C GLU A 743 15.11 -18.93 27.57
N PHE A 744 14.79 -17.63 27.53
CA PHE A 744 15.72 -16.56 27.19
C PHE A 744 15.69 -15.44 28.23
N GLU A 745 16.73 -14.61 28.25
CA GLU A 745 16.68 -13.24 28.79
C GLU A 745 16.11 -12.32 27.69
N PRO A 746 14.87 -11.80 27.80
CA PRO A 746 14.34 -10.90 26.78
C PRO A 746 14.98 -9.52 26.94
N VAL A 747 15.80 -9.10 25.97
CA VAL A 747 16.46 -7.79 25.97
C VAL A 747 15.79 -6.91 24.92
N VAL A 748 15.37 -5.70 25.29
CA VAL A 748 14.71 -4.78 24.36
C VAL A 748 15.57 -3.54 24.19
N THR A 749 16.13 -3.33 23.00
CA THR A 749 16.89 -2.11 22.71
C THR A 749 15.96 -1.01 22.23
N ILE A 750 16.08 0.21 22.76
CA ILE A 750 15.16 1.32 22.51
C ILE A 750 15.94 2.49 21.92
N GLN A 751 15.73 2.82 20.63
CA GLN A 751 16.34 4.00 20.00
C GLN A 751 15.31 4.83 19.21
N PHE A 752 15.07 6.06 19.65
CA PHE A 752 14.21 7.03 18.99
C PHE A 752 14.85 8.43 19.01
N GLY A 753 14.24 9.40 18.33
CA GLY A 753 14.69 10.80 18.31
C GLY A 753 14.72 11.42 16.91
N HIS A 754 14.94 10.64 15.83
CA HIS A 754 15.06 11.24 14.49
C HIS A 754 13.77 11.86 13.98
N ASN A 755 12.64 11.22 14.26
CA ASN A 755 11.32 11.67 13.85
C ASN A 755 10.60 12.42 14.96
N ASP A 756 10.85 12.04 16.21
CA ASP A 756 10.31 12.69 17.41
C ASP A 756 10.65 14.19 17.41
N GLN A 757 11.89 14.55 17.08
CA GLN A 757 12.32 15.96 16.99
C GLN A 757 11.54 16.83 16.02
N LYS A 758 10.79 16.24 15.10
CA LYS A 758 10.02 16.96 14.09
C LYS A 758 8.59 17.23 14.54
N VAL A 759 8.09 16.52 15.55
CA VAL A 759 6.65 16.47 15.87
C VAL A 759 6.31 16.59 17.35
N MET A 760 7.28 16.44 18.27
CA MET A 760 7.05 16.56 19.71
C MET A 760 8.14 17.40 20.40
N GLN A 761 7.92 17.72 21.67
CA GLN A 761 8.88 18.41 22.53
C GLN A 761 9.70 17.42 23.37
N LEU A 762 10.81 17.89 23.96
CA LEU A 762 11.75 17.04 24.72
C LEU A 762 11.13 16.40 25.97
N ASP A 763 10.23 17.11 26.67
CA ASP A 763 9.54 16.63 27.86
C ASP A 763 8.53 15.50 27.54
N GLU A 764 7.82 15.63 26.43
CA GLU A 764 6.94 14.57 25.90
C GLU A 764 7.76 13.35 25.50
N PHE A 765 8.87 13.53 24.79
CA PHE A 765 9.78 12.47 24.40
C PHE A 765 10.36 11.71 25.60
N HIS A 766 10.84 12.45 26.60
CA HIS A 766 11.33 11.90 27.86
C HIS A 766 10.26 11.04 28.55
N THR A 767 9.06 11.60 28.72
CA THR A 767 7.92 10.90 29.34
C THR A 767 7.57 9.61 28.58
N ASN A 768 7.58 9.66 27.25
CA ASN A 768 7.30 8.50 26.42
C ASN A 768 8.35 7.40 26.58
N LEU A 769 9.64 7.76 26.61
CA LEU A 769 10.74 6.82 26.82
C LEU A 769 10.69 6.17 28.20
N VAL A 770 10.42 6.96 29.26
CA VAL A 770 10.24 6.43 30.63
C VAL A 770 9.08 5.43 30.67
N ASN A 771 7.94 5.76 30.04
CA ASN A 771 6.80 4.86 29.94
C ASN A 771 7.11 3.56 29.20
N ILE A 772 7.83 3.65 28.07
CA ILE A 772 8.27 2.48 27.30
C ILE A 772 9.15 1.57 28.16
N GLY A 773 10.18 2.12 28.79
CA GLY A 773 11.11 1.36 29.63
C GLY A 773 10.42 0.68 30.82
N ASN A 774 9.55 1.40 31.52
CA ASN A 774 8.79 0.86 32.66
C ASN A 774 7.85 -0.27 32.23
N GLN A 775 7.16 -0.12 31.10
CA GLN A 775 6.26 -1.17 30.61
C GLN A 775 7.03 -2.41 30.13
N ILE A 776 8.22 -2.25 29.54
CA ILE A 776 9.11 -3.39 29.21
C ILE A 776 9.56 -4.12 30.48
N LYS A 777 9.97 -3.39 31.54
CA LYS A 777 10.32 -3.99 32.83
C LYS A 777 9.14 -4.71 33.48
N ALA A 778 7.95 -4.10 33.45
CA ALA A 778 6.72 -4.71 33.97
C ALA A 778 6.37 -5.99 33.19
N ALA A 779 6.58 -5.97 31.87
CA ALA A 779 6.48 -7.14 31.02
C ALA A 779 7.65 -8.10 31.17
N GLY A 780 8.60 -7.87 32.09
CA GLY A 780 9.77 -8.69 32.44
C GLY A 780 10.83 -8.84 31.35
N GLY A 781 10.98 -7.83 30.50
CA GLY A 781 12.15 -7.66 29.64
C GLY A 781 13.16 -6.70 30.27
N THR A 782 14.40 -6.77 29.79
CA THR A 782 15.50 -5.87 30.15
C THR A 782 15.56 -4.73 29.12
N PRO A 783 15.11 -3.50 29.43
CA PRO A 783 15.27 -2.38 28.52
C PRO A 783 16.73 -1.91 28.49
N ILE A 784 17.23 -1.65 27.28
CA ILE A 784 18.52 -1.00 27.04
C ILE A 784 18.26 0.20 26.12
N PHE A 785 18.46 1.40 26.63
CA PHE A 785 18.27 2.62 25.85
C PHE A 785 19.49 2.86 24.96
N ILE A 786 19.28 3.30 23.73
CA ILE A 786 20.36 3.62 22.80
C ILE A 786 20.09 5.02 22.28
N THR A 787 21.05 5.92 22.47
CA THR A 787 20.95 7.29 21.94
C THR A 787 20.91 7.26 20.42
N SER A 788 20.12 8.13 19.80
CA SER A 788 19.94 8.14 18.34
C SER A 788 21.26 8.25 17.56
N LEU A 789 21.41 7.47 16.48
CA LEU A 789 22.56 7.54 15.59
C LEU A 789 22.81 8.97 15.07
N THR A 790 24.07 9.38 14.92
CA THR A 790 24.38 10.71 14.36
C THR A 790 24.01 10.82 12.87
N ARG A 791 23.60 12.02 12.43
CA ARG A 791 23.46 12.32 11.01
C ARG A 791 24.82 12.65 10.42
N ARG A 792 25.07 12.22 9.18
CA ARG A 792 26.32 12.48 8.46
C ARG A 792 26.28 13.83 7.74
N THR A 793 25.78 14.86 8.42
CA THR A 793 25.71 16.24 7.92
C THR A 793 26.84 17.04 8.53
N PHE A 794 27.65 17.68 7.68
CA PHE A 794 28.81 18.44 8.11
C PHE A 794 28.61 19.94 7.91
N GLN A 795 29.13 20.73 8.85
CA GLN A 795 29.27 22.17 8.75
C GLN A 795 30.63 22.55 9.34
N ASN A 796 31.41 23.36 8.62
CA ASN A 796 32.75 23.79 9.04
C ASN A 796 33.72 22.64 9.38
N GLY A 797 33.60 21.50 8.69
CA GLY A 797 34.48 20.34 8.88
C GLY A 797 34.05 19.37 9.99
N GLU A 798 33.01 19.71 10.76
CA GLU A 798 32.50 18.86 11.84
C GLU A 798 31.03 18.47 11.61
N VAL A 799 30.61 17.36 12.23
CA VAL A 799 29.22 16.90 12.23
C VAL A 799 28.30 17.89 12.94
N VAL A 800 27.19 18.23 12.30
CA VAL A 800 26.08 18.99 12.91
C VAL A 800 25.34 18.09 13.90
N GLN A 801 25.52 18.35 15.20
CA GLN A 801 24.94 17.56 16.29
C GLN A 801 23.47 17.93 16.58
N ASN A 802 22.59 17.85 15.57
CA ASN A 802 21.19 18.25 15.69
C ASN A 802 20.32 17.31 16.58
N LEU A 803 20.89 16.19 17.03
CA LEU A 803 20.24 15.21 17.92
C LEU A 803 20.79 15.22 19.35
N LYS A 804 21.72 16.13 19.69
CA LYS A 804 22.41 16.15 20.98
C LYS A 804 21.45 16.22 22.18
N GLU A 805 20.45 17.09 22.11
CA GLU A 805 19.47 17.25 23.20
C GLU A 805 18.58 16.00 23.34
N TRP A 806 18.16 15.41 22.22
CA TRP A 806 17.38 14.17 22.18
C TRP A 806 18.16 12.97 22.73
N ALA A 807 19.47 12.91 22.44
CA ALA A 807 20.37 11.92 23.02
C ALA A 807 20.50 12.10 24.54
N ALA A 808 20.63 13.35 25.02
CA ALA A 808 20.67 13.63 26.45
C ALA A 808 19.37 13.21 27.17
N GLU A 809 18.21 13.50 26.58
CA GLU A 809 16.92 13.06 27.13
C GLU A 809 16.77 11.53 27.14
N THR A 810 17.34 10.83 26.16
CA THR A 810 17.35 9.36 26.15
C THR A 810 18.14 8.81 27.33
N ILE A 811 19.28 9.43 27.67
CA ILE A 811 20.11 9.07 28.82
C ILE A 811 19.38 9.38 30.13
N ALA A 812 18.75 10.56 30.23
CA ALA A 812 17.97 10.95 31.40
C ALA A 812 16.81 9.96 31.66
N ALA A 813 16.04 9.63 30.62
CA ALA A 813 14.96 8.65 30.71
C ALA A 813 15.43 7.25 31.13
N ALA A 814 16.60 6.82 30.65
CA ALA A 814 17.20 5.56 31.09
C ALA A 814 17.55 5.58 32.59
N GLY A 815 18.06 6.70 33.09
CA GLY A 815 18.31 6.94 34.51
C GLY A 815 17.03 6.83 35.35
N ASP A 816 15.96 7.48 34.91
CA ASP A 816 14.65 7.47 35.59
C ASP A 816 14.00 6.09 35.63
N VAL A 817 14.19 5.28 34.58
CA VAL A 817 13.72 3.88 34.54
C VAL A 817 14.62 2.96 35.37
N GLY A 818 15.84 3.38 35.69
CA GLY A 818 16.90 2.54 36.26
C GLY A 818 17.30 1.44 35.28
N ALA A 819 17.57 1.82 34.02
CA ALA A 819 17.96 0.95 32.92
C ALA A 819 19.37 1.32 32.40
N GLN A 820 20.04 0.38 31.73
CA GLN A 820 21.30 0.67 31.06
C GLN A 820 21.06 1.49 29.78
N TYR A 821 22.07 2.26 29.36
CA TYR A 821 22.05 2.97 28.09
C TYR A 821 23.38 2.82 27.32
N LEU A 822 23.31 2.95 25.99
CA LEU A 822 24.43 2.96 25.05
C LEU A 822 24.53 4.32 24.34
N GLU A 823 25.71 4.94 24.38
CA GLU A 823 25.96 6.28 23.81
C GLU A 823 26.33 6.25 22.32
N LEU A 824 25.49 5.61 21.51
CA LEU A 824 25.70 5.53 20.06
C LEU A 824 25.79 6.92 19.39
N ASN A 825 25.03 7.93 19.81
CA ASN A 825 25.11 9.28 19.23
C ASN A 825 26.54 9.82 19.33
N LYS A 826 27.12 9.76 20.54
CA LYS A 826 28.48 10.22 20.80
C LYS A 826 29.51 9.38 20.03
N ALA A 827 29.45 8.06 20.16
CA ALA A 827 30.41 7.16 19.50
C ALA A 827 30.39 7.32 17.97
N SER A 828 29.20 7.43 17.38
CA SER A 828 29.04 7.64 15.94
C SER A 828 29.48 9.04 15.50
N THR A 829 29.23 10.09 16.29
CA THR A 829 29.74 11.44 16.00
C THR A 829 31.27 11.50 16.03
N ASP A 830 31.90 10.90 17.05
CA ASP A 830 33.35 10.87 17.17
C ASP A 830 33.98 10.12 15.99
N TYR A 831 33.45 8.95 15.65
CA TYR A 831 33.89 8.16 14.50
C TYR A 831 33.71 8.91 13.17
N VAL A 832 32.53 9.48 12.92
CA VAL A 832 32.22 10.21 11.69
C VAL A 832 33.09 11.45 11.53
N ASN A 833 33.38 12.18 12.61
CA ASN A 833 34.33 13.29 12.60
C ASN A 833 35.76 12.81 12.27
N ALA A 834 36.21 11.70 12.85
CA ALA A 834 37.55 11.17 12.64
C ALA A 834 37.80 10.73 11.19
N ILE A 835 36.84 10.04 10.57
CA ILE A 835 36.97 9.57 9.17
C ILE A 835 36.77 10.70 8.15
N GLY A 836 36.15 11.81 8.55
CA GLY A 836 35.84 12.97 7.72
C GLY A 836 34.64 12.79 6.79
N ASN A 837 34.16 13.91 6.24
CA ASN A 837 32.91 14.00 5.45
C ASN A 837 32.88 13.07 4.23
N GLU A 838 33.99 12.96 3.48
CA GLU A 838 34.04 12.13 2.27
C GLU A 838 33.79 10.65 2.59
N ASN A 839 34.49 10.12 3.58
CA ASN A 839 34.34 8.74 4.02
C ASN A 839 32.98 8.50 4.68
N ALA A 840 32.52 9.45 5.51
CA ALA A 840 31.22 9.37 6.16
C ALA A 840 30.08 9.22 5.13
N GLN A 841 30.13 9.97 4.03
CA GLN A 841 29.10 9.89 2.97
C GLN A 841 29.04 8.52 2.29
N ARG A 842 30.10 7.71 2.35
CA ARG A 842 30.10 6.33 1.82
C ARG A 842 29.19 5.39 2.57
N TYR A 843 28.68 5.77 3.74
CA TYR A 843 27.66 5.02 4.48
C TYR A 843 26.23 5.47 4.19
N ASN A 844 26.03 6.49 3.37
CA ASN A 844 24.70 6.98 3.05
C ASN A 844 23.94 6.00 2.16
N TRP A 845 22.65 5.79 2.46
CA TRP A 845 21.75 4.95 1.65
C TRP A 845 21.72 5.38 0.17
N GLY A 846 21.73 6.68 -0.07
CA GLY A 846 21.74 7.27 -1.40
C GLY A 846 22.24 8.70 -1.38
N GLU A 847 22.38 9.28 -2.58
CA GLU A 847 22.81 10.67 -2.72
C GLU A 847 21.85 11.61 -1.98
N GLY A 848 22.39 12.42 -1.08
CA GLY A 848 21.63 13.35 -0.24
C GLY A 848 21.02 12.76 1.04
N ASP A 849 20.98 11.42 1.19
CA ASP A 849 20.45 10.78 2.41
C ASP A 849 21.53 10.65 3.50
N ARG A 850 21.56 11.64 4.40
CA ARG A 850 22.52 11.70 5.49
C ARG A 850 22.04 11.02 6.79
N THR A 851 20.93 10.28 6.71
CA THR A 851 20.26 9.67 7.87
C THR A 851 20.32 8.15 7.80
N HIS A 852 19.90 7.57 6.67
CA HIS A 852 19.83 6.11 6.51
C HIS A 852 21.18 5.54 6.04
N LEU A 853 21.45 4.32 6.51
CA LEU A 853 22.70 3.58 6.32
C LEU A 853 22.57 2.60 5.17
N ASN A 854 23.46 2.66 4.18
CA ASN A 854 23.60 1.59 3.19
C ASN A 854 24.13 0.28 3.84
N PRO A 855 24.19 -0.85 3.12
CA PRO A 855 24.60 -2.12 3.69
C PRO A 855 25.95 -2.11 4.44
N ALA A 856 26.95 -1.39 3.92
CA ALA A 856 28.23 -1.22 4.61
C ALA A 856 28.07 -0.46 5.94
N GLY A 857 27.32 0.64 5.92
CA GLY A 857 26.98 1.41 7.12
C GLY A 857 26.24 0.58 8.15
N GLU A 858 25.29 -0.27 7.74
CA GLU A 858 24.57 -1.15 8.66
C GLU A 858 25.53 -2.06 9.43
N ILE A 859 26.50 -2.67 8.76
CA ILE A 859 27.50 -3.56 9.37
C ILE A 859 28.43 -2.80 10.32
N VAL A 860 28.93 -1.63 9.92
CA VAL A 860 29.86 -0.81 10.72
C VAL A 860 29.19 -0.26 11.98
N PHE A 861 28.03 0.40 11.83
CA PHE A 861 27.31 0.96 12.98
C PHE A 861 26.62 -0.13 13.81
N GLY A 862 26.24 -1.25 13.20
CA GLY A 862 25.79 -2.45 13.91
C GLY A 862 26.88 -3.01 14.82
N ARG A 863 28.12 -3.10 14.32
CA ARG A 863 29.28 -3.49 15.14
C ARG A 863 29.54 -2.51 16.28
N MET A 864 29.47 -1.21 16.01
CA MET A 864 29.62 -0.18 17.04
C MET A 864 28.61 -0.36 18.18
N VAL A 865 27.34 -0.70 17.87
CA VAL A 865 26.35 -1.01 18.91
C VAL A 865 26.69 -2.30 19.67
N VAL A 866 27.20 -3.34 19.00
CA VAL A 866 27.68 -4.56 19.67
C VAL A 866 28.82 -4.23 20.64
N ASP A 867 29.81 -3.43 20.22
CA ASP A 867 30.95 -3.07 21.07
C ASP A 867 30.48 -2.29 22.31
N LEU A 868 29.62 -1.28 22.12
CA LEU A 868 29.01 -0.53 23.24
C LEU A 868 28.20 -1.44 24.17
N LEU A 869 27.46 -2.41 23.63
CA LEU A 869 26.70 -3.37 24.42
C LEU A 869 27.64 -4.25 25.26
N LEU A 870 28.71 -4.78 24.66
CA LEU A 870 29.64 -5.68 25.35
C LEU A 870 30.47 -4.97 26.42
N GLU A 871 30.68 -3.65 26.32
CA GLU A 871 31.22 -2.84 27.42
C GLU A 871 30.32 -2.82 28.66
N LYS A 872 29.00 -2.96 28.48
CA LYS A 872 28.00 -2.95 29.57
C LYS A 872 27.54 -4.35 29.98
N ARG A 873 27.62 -5.32 29.08
CA ARG A 873 27.14 -6.70 29.18
C ARG A 873 28.19 -7.66 28.62
N GLU A 874 29.36 -7.70 29.26
CA GLU A 874 30.45 -8.61 28.88
C GLU A 874 30.02 -10.09 28.94
N ASP A 875 29.02 -10.39 29.77
CA ASP A 875 28.37 -11.70 29.87
C ASP A 875 27.68 -12.14 28.56
N PHE A 876 27.42 -11.22 27.62
CA PHE A 876 26.92 -11.53 26.28
C PHE A 876 27.98 -11.82 25.23
N SER A 877 29.28 -11.64 25.55
CA SER A 877 30.38 -11.78 24.58
C SER A 877 30.36 -13.09 23.80
N SER A 878 30.03 -14.21 24.45
CA SER A 878 29.97 -15.53 23.79
C SER A 878 28.84 -15.70 22.76
N TYR A 879 27.86 -14.80 22.73
CA TYR A 879 26.74 -14.83 21.80
C TYR A 879 26.95 -13.96 20.56
N PHE A 880 28.10 -13.27 20.44
CA PHE A 880 28.42 -12.46 19.28
C PHE A 880 29.68 -12.97 18.57
N THR A 881 29.65 -13.02 17.24
CA THR A 881 30.82 -13.29 16.41
C THR A 881 31.82 -12.15 16.60
N PRO A 882 33.06 -12.43 17.04
CA PRO A 882 34.07 -11.40 17.16
C PRO A 882 34.45 -10.83 15.80
N ASN A 883 34.57 -9.51 15.69
CA ASN A 883 35.22 -8.85 14.56
C ASN A 883 36.21 -7.81 15.08
N LYS A 884 37.37 -8.29 15.53
CA LYS A 884 38.40 -7.42 16.13
C LYS A 884 38.96 -6.42 15.12
N ALA A 885 39.09 -6.79 13.85
CA ALA A 885 39.61 -5.91 12.81
C ALA A 885 38.71 -4.69 12.61
N LEU A 886 37.40 -4.90 12.48
CA LEU A 886 36.42 -3.82 12.39
C LEU A 886 36.38 -2.97 13.66
N SER A 887 36.33 -3.62 14.83
CA SER A 887 36.29 -2.92 16.13
C SER A 887 37.52 -2.03 16.33
N ASP A 888 38.72 -2.52 15.99
CA ASP A 888 39.97 -1.78 16.07
C ASP A 888 39.98 -0.56 15.13
N LYS A 889 39.44 -0.70 13.90
CA LYS A 889 39.33 0.44 12.96
C LYS A 889 38.38 1.51 13.47
N ILE A 890 37.19 1.11 13.95
CA ILE A 890 36.21 2.03 14.52
C ILE A 890 36.83 2.79 15.70
N ALA A 891 37.49 2.08 16.62
CA ALA A 891 38.13 2.67 17.80
C ALA A 891 39.27 3.65 17.47
N LYS A 892 40.00 3.41 16.37
CA LYS A 892 41.07 4.32 15.89
C LYS A 892 40.55 5.49 15.06
N GLY A 893 39.25 5.52 14.72
CA GLY A 893 38.69 6.51 13.80
C GLY A 893 39.15 6.32 12.35
N GLU A 894 39.49 5.09 11.96
CA GLU A 894 39.87 4.73 10.59
C GLU A 894 38.64 4.29 9.79
N PHE A 895 38.56 4.68 8.51
CA PHE A 895 37.42 4.30 7.67
C PHE A 895 37.35 2.77 7.49
N ALA A 896 36.20 2.21 7.87
CA ALA A 896 35.88 0.80 7.72
C ALA A 896 34.93 0.55 6.53
N THR A 897 35.11 -0.55 5.80
CA THR A 897 34.23 -0.91 4.67
C THR A 897 33.07 -1.81 5.07
N GLY A 898 33.16 -2.47 6.24
CA GLY A 898 32.24 -3.52 6.66
C GLY A 898 32.63 -4.92 6.18
N ASP A 899 33.69 -5.04 5.37
CA ASP A 899 34.21 -6.31 4.86
C ASP A 899 35.43 -6.83 5.65
N GLU A 900 35.86 -6.10 6.68
CA GLU A 900 36.94 -6.52 7.60
C GLU A 900 36.64 -7.86 8.28
#